data_AF-A0A383WPA6-F1
#
_entry.id   AF-A0A383WPA6-F1
#
_cell.length_a   1.000
_cell.length_b   1.000
_cell.length_c   1.000
_cell.angle_alpha   90.00
_cell.angle_beta   90.00
_cell.angle_gamma   90.00
#
_symmetry.space_group_name_H-M   'P 1'
#
loop_
_entity.id
_entity.type
_entity.pdbx_description
1 polymer ?
#
loop_
_entity_poly.entity_id
_entity_poly.type
_entity_poly.pdbx_seq_one_letter_code
_entity_poly.pdbx_strand_id
1 'polypeptide(L)'
;MQRSQQGLALAYARLLQIRSFYSSAAAASADAATQQVVSRLPLTTAAEFNAAVQAAKDAFPAWRATAVPTRQRVMLKFQELIRQHWDELAKSVTTEQGKTFQDAKGDVFRGLEVVEAACGIAPMLMGETLENVAAGIDCYSLRQPLGVCAGICPFNFPAMVPLWMYPMAITAGNTFVLKPSEKDPGASIMLAELALQAGLPKGVLNIVLGTHDVVNHILDHPDIAAVSFVGGDAAGRYIYGRAAANGKRVQVRARIWDFSLCCRNDCRVNQQQTASVCSFGRVSRGVLHTCFDALYVLDLVLDHGDIAVVSFVGGDAAGRYIYGRAAANGKPVQCNLGAKNHAVVLPDADVDSTVKALTGAGFGAAGQRCMAISAVVFVGGFERWREPMLEAAKTLKAQLVWSAYMKVLFWLTGAGFGAAGQRCMAISAVVFVGGFERWREPMLEAAKTLKVNGGMEPDADVNGGMEPDADVGPVITPEAKQRAEALIQAGIDQGAQCLLDGRGVMVPGYEKGNFVGPTLLAGVKPHMDCYKQEIFGPVLSCLEVDTLDEAIALVNANPWGNGTAIFTDSGSAARKFQHDVQVGMVGINVPIPVPLPMFSFTGWRGSFVGDLHMYGRAGVQFFTQPKTVTAKWTAPSAAGSAVAGGRMPGLDRVGA
;
A
#
# COMPACT_ATOMS: atom_id res chain seq x y z
N MET A 1 4.71 44.41 -17.35
CA MET A 1 5.66 43.31 -17.05
C MET A 1 5.61 42.91 -15.57
N GLN A 2 4.41 42.70 -14.99
CA GLN A 2 4.26 42.43 -13.54
C GLN A 2 2.98 41.64 -13.16
N ARG A 3 2.35 40.93 -14.11
CA ARG A 3 1.09 40.16 -13.89
C ARG A 3 1.22 38.63 -14.04
N SER A 4 2.42 38.08 -14.26
CA SER A 4 2.62 36.64 -14.51
C SER A 4 3.21 35.84 -13.33
N GLN A 5 3.56 36.48 -12.21
CA GLN A 5 4.16 35.78 -11.05
C GLN A 5 3.17 35.42 -9.93
N GLN A 6 1.92 35.89 -9.96
CA GLN A 6 0.91 35.56 -8.93
C GLN A 6 0.20 34.21 -9.14
N GLY A 7 0.22 33.62 -10.34
CA GLY A 7 -0.43 32.34 -10.64
C GLY A 7 0.29 31.10 -10.09
N LEU A 8 1.62 31.15 -9.96
CA LEU A 8 2.44 30.03 -9.48
C LEU A 8 2.46 29.87 -7.95
N ALA A 9 2.07 30.92 -7.22
CA ALA A 9 1.90 30.84 -5.77
C ALA A 9 0.58 30.14 -5.36
N LEU A 10 -0.43 30.10 -6.25
CA LEU A 10 -1.78 29.64 -5.90
C LEU A 10 -1.90 28.13 -5.67
N ALA A 11 -1.08 27.31 -6.33
CA ALA A 11 -1.13 25.85 -6.18
C ALA A 11 -0.64 25.35 -4.80
N TYR A 12 0.23 26.12 -4.13
CA TYR A 12 0.72 25.81 -2.77
C TYR A 12 0.10 26.70 -1.69
N ALA A 13 -0.24 27.97 -1.99
CA ALA A 13 -0.84 28.88 -1.02
C ALA A 13 -2.28 28.49 -0.62
N ARG A 14 -3.00 27.72 -1.45
CA ARG A 14 -4.30 27.15 -1.05
C ARG A 14 -4.18 25.97 -0.06
N LEU A 15 -3.03 25.29 0.02
CA LEU A 15 -2.80 24.23 1.02
C LEU A 15 -2.56 24.80 2.44
N LEU A 16 -2.00 26.01 2.57
CA LEU A 16 -1.82 26.68 3.87
C LEU A 16 -3.02 27.53 4.34
N GLN A 17 -4.02 27.76 3.47
CA GLN A 17 -5.27 28.46 3.79
C GLN A 17 -6.48 27.51 3.97
N ILE A 18 -6.26 26.24 4.33
CA ILE A 18 -7.34 25.24 4.56
C ILE A 18 -8.32 25.62 5.70
N ARG A 19 -8.11 26.74 6.42
CA ARG A 19 -9.02 27.20 7.49
C ARG A 19 -9.99 28.32 7.11
N SER A 20 -9.90 28.94 5.92
CA SER A 20 -10.88 29.96 5.53
C SER A 20 -11.00 30.08 4.01
N PHE A 21 -12.25 30.10 3.55
CA PHE A 21 -12.73 30.31 2.17
C PHE A 21 -12.86 29.06 1.27
N TYR A 22 -14.11 28.60 1.10
CA TYR A 22 -14.52 27.73 0.01
C TYR A 22 -15.44 28.49 -0.96
N SER A 23 -15.17 28.35 -2.27
CA SER A 23 -16.12 28.63 -3.36
C SER A 23 -16.24 27.48 -4.37
N SER A 24 -15.68 26.29 -4.09
CA SER A 24 -15.79 25.07 -4.91
C SER A 24 -16.30 23.88 -4.10
N ALA A 25 -16.76 22.82 -4.80
CA ALA A 25 -17.19 21.58 -4.17
C ALA A 25 -16.07 20.95 -3.33
N ALA A 26 -16.41 20.45 -2.14
CA ALA A 26 -15.46 19.88 -1.18
C ALA A 26 -15.86 18.46 -0.78
N ALA A 27 -14.87 17.56 -0.72
CA ALA A 27 -15.04 16.24 -0.10
C ALA A 27 -14.85 16.36 1.41
N ALA A 28 -15.57 15.56 2.21
CA ALA A 28 -15.40 15.53 3.66
C ALA A 28 -14.60 14.29 4.07
N SER A 29 -13.55 14.49 4.86
CA SER A 29 -12.91 13.43 5.65
C SER A 29 -13.60 13.39 7.01
N ALA A 30 -13.99 12.18 7.43
CA ALA A 30 -14.65 11.95 8.69
C ALA A 30 -13.77 11.07 9.60
N ASP A 31 -13.78 11.36 10.89
CA ASP A 31 -13.17 10.53 11.91
C ASP A 31 -13.90 9.17 11.92
N ALA A 32 -13.16 8.10 11.69
CA ALA A 32 -13.73 6.76 11.56
C ALA A 32 -14.39 6.24 12.86
N ALA A 33 -14.02 6.76 14.03
CA ALA A 33 -14.59 6.37 15.31
C ALA A 33 -15.80 7.22 15.71
N THR A 34 -15.84 8.51 15.36
CA THR A 34 -16.94 9.41 15.79
C THR A 34 -17.93 9.74 14.68
N GLN A 35 -17.54 9.54 13.41
CA GLN A 35 -18.22 10.03 12.21
C GLN A 35 -18.32 11.56 12.12
N GLN A 36 -17.59 12.29 12.97
CA GLN A 36 -17.52 13.74 12.87
C GLN A 36 -16.61 14.14 11.70
N VAL A 37 -16.99 15.18 10.98
CA VAL A 37 -16.18 15.71 9.88
C VAL A 37 -14.92 16.34 10.47
N VAL A 38 -13.75 15.77 10.15
CA VAL A 38 -12.43 16.23 10.60
C VAL A 38 -11.94 17.36 9.69
N SER A 39 -12.06 17.16 8.37
CA SER A 39 -11.62 18.14 7.39
C SER A 39 -12.55 18.15 6.17
N ARG A 40 -12.69 19.33 5.57
CA ARG A 40 -13.23 19.47 4.22
C ARG A 40 -12.06 19.74 3.30
N LEU A 41 -12.03 19.07 2.16
CA LEU A 41 -10.92 19.08 1.22
C LEU A 41 -11.39 19.65 -0.11
N PRO A 42 -10.70 20.66 -0.66
CA PRO A 42 -11.06 21.20 -1.96
C PRO A 42 -10.80 20.13 -3.03
N LEU A 43 -11.76 19.96 -3.95
CA LEU A 43 -11.53 19.19 -5.16
C LEU A 43 -10.71 20.03 -6.14
N THR A 44 -9.55 19.53 -6.56
CA THR A 44 -8.68 20.21 -7.53
C THR A 44 -9.41 20.38 -8.85
N THR A 45 -9.54 21.63 -9.31
CA THR A 45 -10.09 21.92 -10.63
C THR A 45 -9.11 21.52 -11.75
N ALA A 46 -9.59 21.35 -12.98
CA ALA A 46 -8.72 21.06 -14.12
C ALA A 46 -7.62 22.12 -14.33
N ALA A 47 -7.93 23.40 -14.08
CA ALA A 47 -6.96 24.49 -14.18
C ALA A 47 -5.86 24.40 -13.11
N GLU A 48 -6.24 24.12 -11.86
CA GLU A 48 -5.28 23.91 -10.75
C GLU A 48 -4.43 22.66 -10.98
N PHE A 49 -5.02 21.58 -11.52
CA PHE A 49 -4.29 20.37 -11.88
C PHE A 49 -3.23 20.66 -12.95
N ASN A 50 -3.60 21.33 -14.04
CA ASN A 50 -2.67 21.69 -15.11
C ASN A 50 -1.56 22.63 -14.60
N ALA A 51 -1.88 23.55 -13.68
CA ALA A 51 -0.88 24.39 -13.03
C ALA A 51 0.13 23.57 -12.20
N ALA A 52 -0.32 22.54 -11.48
CA ALA A 52 0.55 21.64 -10.74
C ALA A 52 1.48 20.82 -11.65
N VAL A 53 0.96 20.31 -12.78
CA VAL A 53 1.78 19.59 -13.76
C VAL A 53 2.78 20.54 -14.44
N GLN A 54 2.35 21.76 -14.78
CA GLN A 54 3.23 22.77 -15.36
C GLN A 54 4.36 23.16 -14.39
N ALA A 55 4.06 23.34 -13.11
CA ALA A 55 5.09 23.59 -12.09
C ALA A 55 6.10 22.44 -11.98
N ALA A 56 5.64 21.19 -12.07
CA ALA A 56 6.51 20.02 -12.12
C ALA A 56 7.39 19.99 -13.36
N LYS A 57 6.85 20.37 -14.51
CA LYS A 57 7.57 20.45 -15.79
C LYS A 57 8.61 21.56 -15.78
N ASP A 58 8.28 22.73 -15.25
CA ASP A 58 9.17 23.89 -15.16
C ASP A 58 10.35 23.64 -14.20
N ALA A 59 10.11 22.91 -13.10
CA ALA A 59 11.15 22.57 -12.14
C ALA A 59 12.10 21.45 -12.63
N PHE A 60 11.64 20.60 -13.56
CA PHE A 60 12.36 19.39 -13.98
C PHE A 60 13.76 19.65 -14.57
N PRO A 61 13.99 20.60 -15.51
CA PRO A 61 15.31 20.83 -16.08
C PRO A 61 16.38 21.16 -15.03
N ALA A 62 16.07 22.06 -14.09
CA ALA A 62 16.98 22.44 -13.02
C ALA A 62 17.20 21.29 -12.02
N TRP A 63 16.13 20.56 -11.67
CA TRP A 63 16.23 19.45 -10.73
C TRP A 63 17.01 18.26 -11.30
N ARG A 64 16.79 17.92 -12.57
CA ARG A 64 17.54 16.88 -13.28
C ARG A 64 19.05 17.20 -13.34
N ALA A 65 19.41 18.47 -13.53
CA ALA A 65 20.80 18.92 -13.57
C ALA A 65 21.46 18.98 -12.18
N THR A 66 20.67 18.96 -11.10
CA THR A 66 21.20 18.97 -9.73
C THR A 66 21.97 17.68 -9.46
N ALA A 67 23.22 17.77 -8.98
CA ALA A 67 24.06 16.61 -8.72
C ALA A 67 23.43 15.62 -7.71
N VAL A 68 23.65 14.31 -7.90
CA VAL A 68 23.11 13.24 -7.04
C VAL A 68 23.37 13.49 -5.54
N PRO A 69 24.60 13.86 -5.10
CA PRO A 69 24.85 14.14 -3.68
C PRO A 69 24.03 15.30 -3.11
N THR A 70 23.73 16.31 -3.92
CA THR A 70 22.88 17.43 -3.50
C THR A 70 21.44 16.98 -3.30
N ARG A 71 20.92 16.11 -4.17
CA ARG A 71 19.57 15.51 -3.99
C ARG A 71 19.51 14.60 -2.77
N GLN A 72 20.56 13.81 -2.52
CA GLN A 72 20.68 12.97 -1.31
C GLN A 72 20.65 13.79 -0.01
N ARG A 73 21.30 14.97 0.01
CA ARG A 73 21.29 15.86 1.19
C ARG A 73 19.90 16.38 1.54
N VAL A 74 19.01 16.55 0.56
CA VAL A 74 17.59 16.86 0.83
C VAL A 74 16.93 15.68 1.56
N MET A 75 17.16 14.45 1.11
CA MET A 75 16.60 13.25 1.76
C MET A 75 17.17 13.04 3.17
N LEU A 76 18.46 13.34 3.40
CA LEU A 76 19.08 13.29 4.73
C LEU A 76 18.41 14.26 5.72
N LYS A 77 18.08 15.47 5.27
CA LYS A 77 17.30 16.41 6.09
C LYS A 77 15.85 15.97 6.25
N PHE A 78 15.26 15.43 5.20
CA PHE A 78 13.87 14.99 5.20
C PHE A 78 13.62 13.82 6.17
N GLN A 79 14.50 12.82 6.21
CA GLN A 79 14.38 11.73 7.20
C GLN A 79 14.44 12.24 8.64
N GLU A 80 15.27 13.25 8.91
CA GLU A 80 15.41 13.84 10.24
C GLU A 80 14.14 14.60 10.63
N LEU A 81 13.58 15.39 9.70
CA LEU A 81 12.30 16.06 9.92
C LEU A 81 11.15 15.07 10.15
N ILE A 82 11.09 13.96 9.41
CA ILE A 82 10.09 12.91 9.66
C ILE A 82 10.25 12.34 11.08
N ARG A 83 11.49 12.10 11.54
CA ARG A 83 11.76 11.61 12.90
C ARG A 83 11.31 12.61 13.97
N GLN A 84 11.56 13.90 13.75
CA GLN A 84 11.16 14.97 14.67
C GLN A 84 9.63 15.11 14.76
N HIS A 85 8.93 14.93 13.65
CA HIS A 85 7.47 15.05 13.56
C HIS A 85 6.74 13.69 13.58
N TRP A 86 7.41 12.61 14.00
CA TRP A 86 6.88 11.25 13.89
C TRP A 86 5.54 11.09 14.62
N ASP A 87 5.46 11.63 15.85
CA ASP A 87 4.23 11.58 16.66
C ASP A 87 3.10 12.43 16.07
N GLU A 88 3.41 13.56 15.43
CA GLU A 88 2.42 14.43 14.79
C GLU A 88 1.86 13.79 13.52
N LEU A 89 2.74 13.19 12.70
CA LEU A 89 2.34 12.41 11.53
C LEU A 89 1.46 11.23 11.94
N ALA A 90 1.85 10.48 12.98
CA ALA A 90 1.06 9.34 13.48
C ALA A 90 -0.30 9.78 14.04
N LYS A 91 -0.37 10.94 14.71
CA LYS A 91 -1.65 11.54 15.15
C LYS A 91 -2.56 11.85 13.96
N SER A 92 -2.03 12.46 12.89
CA SER A 92 -2.82 12.74 11.69
C SER A 92 -3.38 11.46 11.07
N VAL A 93 -2.57 10.40 10.95
CA VAL A 93 -3.02 9.10 10.45
C VAL A 93 -4.11 8.51 11.35
N THR A 94 -3.91 8.56 12.68
CA THR A 94 -4.87 8.02 13.65
C THR A 94 -6.23 8.72 13.54
N THR A 95 -6.23 10.06 13.52
CA THR A 95 -7.46 10.86 13.48
C THR A 95 -8.28 10.63 12.21
N GLU A 96 -7.63 10.60 11.03
CA GLU A 96 -8.37 10.51 9.76
C GLU A 96 -8.63 9.05 9.35
N GLN A 97 -7.69 8.14 9.58
CA GLN A 97 -7.79 6.74 9.12
C GLN A 97 -8.39 5.81 10.18
N GLY A 98 -8.16 6.07 11.47
CA GLY A 98 -8.70 5.32 12.60
C GLY A 98 -7.81 4.19 13.16
N LYS A 99 -6.68 3.86 12.55
CA LYS A 99 -5.76 2.88 13.15
C LYS A 99 -5.22 3.37 14.51
N THR A 100 -4.80 2.44 15.36
CA THR A 100 -4.19 2.78 16.65
C THR A 100 -2.94 3.63 16.46
N PHE A 101 -2.62 4.45 17.45
CA PHE A 101 -1.44 5.31 17.39
C PHE A 101 -0.13 4.54 17.16
N GLN A 102 0.00 3.32 17.69
CA GLN A 102 1.17 2.46 17.45
C GLN A 102 1.23 1.95 16.00
N ASP A 103 0.10 1.55 15.43
CA ASP A 103 0.03 1.17 14.02
C ASP A 103 0.31 2.35 13.09
N ALA A 104 -0.13 3.56 13.47
CA ALA A 104 0.20 4.80 12.78
C ALA A 104 1.68 5.15 12.87
N LYS A 105 2.33 4.91 14.01
CA LYS A 105 3.80 5.02 14.12
C LYS A 105 4.49 4.05 13.18
N GLY A 106 4.02 2.80 13.11
CA GLY A 106 4.51 1.80 12.16
C GLY A 106 4.38 2.23 10.70
N ASP A 107 3.24 2.82 10.33
CA ASP A 107 3.00 3.39 8.99
C ASP A 107 4.07 4.44 8.62
N VAL A 108 4.23 5.46 9.47
CA VAL A 108 5.24 6.51 9.24
C VAL A 108 6.65 5.93 9.20
N PHE A 109 6.97 5.01 10.11
CA PHE A 109 8.30 4.39 10.21
C PHE A 109 8.67 3.57 8.97
N ARG A 110 7.76 2.74 8.45
CA ARG A 110 8.02 1.96 7.23
C ARG A 110 8.17 2.85 5.99
N GLY A 111 7.53 4.01 5.98
CA GLY A 111 7.79 5.04 4.96
C GLY A 111 9.16 5.71 5.11
N LEU A 112 9.54 6.04 6.35
CA LEU A 112 10.84 6.62 6.70
C LEU A 112 11.99 5.74 6.23
N GLU A 113 11.91 4.42 6.40
CA GLU A 113 12.95 3.49 5.92
C GLU A 113 13.19 3.62 4.39
N VAL A 114 12.16 3.97 3.59
CA VAL A 114 12.35 4.22 2.15
C VAL A 114 13.07 5.54 1.89
N VAL A 115 12.79 6.58 2.69
CA VAL A 115 13.54 7.84 2.62
C VAL A 115 15.01 7.61 2.99
N GLU A 116 15.27 6.77 3.99
CA GLU A 116 16.63 6.36 4.38
C GLU A 116 17.33 5.62 3.24
N ALA A 117 16.65 4.68 2.57
CA ALA A 117 17.20 4.03 1.38
C ALA A 117 17.45 5.02 0.23
N ALA A 118 16.57 6.01 0.03
CA ALA A 118 16.76 7.06 -0.97
C ALA A 118 18.00 7.94 -0.68
N CYS A 119 18.38 8.11 0.60
CA CYS A 119 19.63 8.80 0.97
C CYS A 119 20.86 8.11 0.37
N GLY A 120 20.80 6.79 0.17
CA GLY A 120 21.85 5.96 -0.42
C GLY A 120 21.63 5.59 -1.90
N ILE A 121 20.82 6.33 -2.66
CA ILE A 121 20.40 5.91 -4.02
C ILE A 121 21.53 5.82 -5.06
N ALA A 122 22.69 6.48 -4.84
CA ALA A 122 23.72 6.65 -5.86
C ALA A 122 24.22 5.33 -6.52
N PRO A 123 24.51 4.24 -5.78
CA PRO A 123 24.89 2.97 -6.39
C PRO A 123 23.79 2.34 -7.26
N MET A 124 22.51 2.65 -7.00
CA MET A 124 21.39 2.18 -7.82
C MET A 124 21.24 2.98 -9.13
N LEU A 125 21.84 4.17 -9.21
CA LEU A 125 21.84 5.03 -10.40
C LEU A 125 23.07 4.82 -11.30
N MET A 126 24.09 4.12 -10.82
CA MET A 126 25.27 3.80 -11.63
C MET A 126 24.86 2.99 -12.86
N GLY A 127 25.45 3.36 -14.00
CA GLY A 127 25.42 2.54 -15.20
C GLY A 127 26.63 1.61 -15.27
N GLU A 128 26.84 1.03 -16.45
CA GLU A 128 27.90 0.07 -16.74
C GLU A 128 28.83 0.66 -17.81
N THR A 129 30.11 0.30 -17.77
CA THR A 129 31.10 0.74 -18.77
C THR A 129 31.89 -0.46 -19.25
N LEU A 130 32.09 -0.55 -20.57
CA LEU A 130 32.95 -1.50 -21.24
C LEU A 130 33.86 -0.75 -22.22
N GLU A 131 35.17 -0.78 -21.95
CA GLU A 131 36.20 -0.17 -22.79
C GLU A 131 36.46 -1.05 -24.03
N ASN A 132 36.85 -0.43 -25.15
CA ASN A 132 37.33 -1.13 -26.35
C ASN A 132 36.38 -2.21 -26.89
N VAL A 133 35.07 -1.92 -26.94
CA VAL A 133 34.10 -2.78 -27.65
C VAL A 133 34.43 -2.93 -29.13
N ALA A 134 35.17 -1.97 -29.67
CA ALA A 134 35.93 -2.04 -30.92
C ALA A 134 37.17 -1.13 -30.80
N ALA A 135 38.07 -1.18 -31.79
CA ALA A 135 39.33 -0.41 -31.75
C ALA A 135 39.10 1.10 -31.52
N GLY A 136 39.44 1.58 -30.32
CA GLY A 136 39.28 2.97 -29.89
C GLY A 136 37.82 3.40 -29.69
N ILE A 137 36.92 2.45 -29.41
CA ILE A 137 35.49 2.69 -29.18
C ILE A 137 35.09 2.12 -27.83
N ASP A 138 34.55 2.96 -26.97
CA ASP A 138 34.01 2.59 -25.67
C ASP A 138 32.49 2.57 -25.69
N CYS A 139 31.90 1.76 -24.83
CA CYS A 139 30.45 1.71 -24.63
C CYS A 139 30.12 1.85 -23.14
N TYR A 140 29.21 2.75 -22.80
CA TYR A 140 28.73 2.91 -21.43
C TYR A 140 27.24 3.22 -21.36
N SER A 141 26.60 2.87 -20.25
CA SER A 141 25.20 3.16 -19.98
C SER A 141 25.05 4.25 -18.91
N LEU A 142 24.01 5.04 -19.03
CA LEU A 142 23.60 6.07 -18.06
C LEU A 142 22.16 5.81 -17.64
N ARG A 143 21.81 6.04 -16.38
CA ARG A 143 20.41 6.08 -15.95
C ARG A 143 19.92 7.53 -15.94
N GLN A 144 18.92 7.84 -16.75
CA GLN A 144 18.33 9.18 -16.83
C GLN A 144 16.93 9.20 -16.22
N PRO A 145 16.53 10.28 -15.52
CA PRO A 145 15.16 10.45 -15.08
C PRO A 145 14.20 10.58 -16.28
N LEU A 146 12.94 10.24 -16.06
CA LEU A 146 11.88 10.25 -17.07
C LEU A 146 11.29 11.64 -17.32
N GLY A 147 11.14 12.46 -16.28
CA GLY A 147 10.41 13.74 -16.38
C GLY A 147 9.47 13.95 -15.20
N VAL A 148 8.24 14.37 -15.50
CA VAL A 148 7.15 14.44 -14.53
C VAL A 148 6.57 13.04 -14.33
N CYS A 149 6.56 12.57 -13.08
CA CYS A 149 5.95 11.31 -12.68
C CYS A 149 4.74 11.58 -11.77
N ALA A 150 3.83 10.62 -11.65
CA ALA A 150 2.67 10.72 -10.77
C ALA A 150 2.50 9.50 -9.87
N GLY A 151 1.93 9.74 -8.69
CA GLY A 151 1.60 8.71 -7.71
C GLY A 151 0.15 8.83 -7.27
N ILE A 152 -0.57 7.71 -7.23
CA ILE A 152 -1.95 7.63 -6.75
C ILE A 152 -1.98 6.64 -5.57
N CYS A 153 -2.35 7.13 -4.39
CA CYS A 153 -2.23 6.38 -3.14
C CYS A 153 -3.58 6.02 -2.50
N PRO A 154 -3.65 4.91 -1.75
CA PRO A 154 -4.86 4.48 -1.07
C PRO A 154 -4.95 5.09 0.33
N PHE A 155 -6.10 4.89 0.98
CA PHE A 155 -6.35 5.40 2.34
C PHE A 155 -5.52 4.68 3.40
N ASN A 156 -5.47 3.35 3.36
CA ASN A 156 -4.99 2.55 4.49
C ASN A 156 -3.54 2.79 4.94
N PHE A 157 -2.71 3.46 4.14
CA PHE A 157 -1.33 3.81 4.48
C PHE A 157 -0.98 5.22 3.92
N PRO A 158 -1.51 6.29 4.52
CA PRO A 158 -1.41 7.64 3.95
C PRO A 158 -0.05 8.31 4.22
N ALA A 159 0.87 7.65 4.93
CA ALA A 159 2.27 8.06 5.05
C ALA A 159 3.21 7.12 4.27
N MET A 160 3.17 5.81 4.57
CA MET A 160 4.09 4.81 4.00
C MET A 160 4.03 4.75 2.48
N VAL A 161 2.84 4.65 1.88
CA VAL A 161 2.70 4.43 0.43
C VAL A 161 3.12 5.64 -0.41
N PRO A 162 2.79 6.89 -0.04
CA PRO A 162 3.42 8.06 -0.65
C PRO A 162 4.95 7.99 -0.62
N LEU A 163 5.52 7.64 0.54
CA LEU A 163 6.96 7.54 0.75
C LEU A 163 7.62 6.37 -0.02
N TRP A 164 6.85 5.39 -0.48
CA TRP A 164 7.35 4.37 -1.40
C TRP A 164 7.61 4.90 -2.82
N MET A 165 6.93 5.99 -3.20
CA MET A 165 6.92 6.49 -4.58
C MET A 165 7.85 7.69 -4.74
N TYR A 166 7.47 8.83 -4.18
CA TYR A 166 8.09 10.10 -4.54
C TYR A 166 9.55 10.24 -4.04
N PRO A 167 9.98 9.71 -2.88
CA PRO A 167 11.39 9.82 -2.46
C PRO A 167 12.34 9.17 -3.47
N MET A 168 11.98 7.98 -3.96
CA MET A 168 12.76 7.26 -4.97
C MET A 168 12.76 8.02 -6.31
N ALA A 169 11.58 8.47 -6.77
CA ALA A 169 11.44 9.19 -8.04
C ALA A 169 12.21 10.52 -8.04
N ILE A 170 12.05 11.31 -6.98
CA ILE A 170 12.64 12.65 -6.85
C ILE A 170 14.15 12.55 -6.69
N THR A 171 14.66 11.62 -5.89
CA THR A 171 16.12 11.48 -5.70
C THR A 171 16.79 10.92 -6.97
N ALA A 172 16.07 10.17 -7.80
CA ALA A 172 16.50 9.78 -9.14
C ALA A 172 16.54 10.96 -10.14
N GLY A 173 15.93 12.11 -9.81
CA GLY A 173 15.97 13.35 -10.59
C GLY A 173 14.67 13.70 -11.31
N ASN A 174 13.55 13.02 -11.01
CA ASN A 174 12.22 13.35 -11.53
C ASN A 174 11.54 14.45 -10.71
N THR A 175 10.48 15.03 -11.27
CA THR A 175 9.48 15.79 -10.50
C THR A 175 8.22 14.96 -10.34
N PHE A 176 7.38 15.28 -9.36
CA PHE A 176 6.32 14.39 -8.90
C PHE A 176 4.99 15.10 -8.62
N VAL A 177 3.90 14.50 -9.08
CA VAL A 177 2.52 14.87 -8.76
C VAL A 177 1.87 13.75 -7.96
N LEU A 178 1.62 13.98 -6.68
CA LEU A 178 1.03 13.00 -5.78
C LEU A 178 -0.46 13.28 -5.57
N LYS A 179 -1.29 12.25 -5.79
CA LYS A 179 -2.71 12.21 -5.44
C LYS A 179 -2.89 11.25 -4.26
N PRO A 180 -2.98 11.74 -3.02
CA PRO A 180 -3.33 10.91 -1.87
C PRO A 180 -4.81 10.55 -1.86
N SER A 181 -5.20 9.64 -0.98
CA SER A 181 -6.61 9.34 -0.70
C SER A 181 -7.31 10.59 -0.15
N GLU A 182 -8.50 10.87 -0.65
CA GLU A 182 -9.36 11.95 -0.17
C GLU A 182 -9.99 11.67 1.21
N LYS A 183 -9.88 10.43 1.70
CA LYS A 183 -10.42 10.04 3.00
C LYS A 183 -9.54 10.48 4.16
N ASP A 184 -8.23 10.56 3.94
CA ASP A 184 -7.17 10.72 4.95
C ASP A 184 -5.88 11.30 4.35
N PRO A 185 -5.91 12.50 3.73
CA PRO A 185 -4.74 13.07 3.06
C PRO A 185 -3.76 13.78 4.01
N GLY A 186 -4.11 14.01 5.28
CA GLY A 186 -3.41 14.90 6.19
C GLY A 186 -1.93 14.57 6.33
N ALA A 187 -1.61 13.29 6.55
CA ALA A 187 -0.23 12.84 6.67
C ALA A 187 0.58 13.07 5.39
N SER A 188 -0.02 12.86 4.20
CA SER A 188 0.64 13.11 2.91
C SER A 188 0.93 14.61 2.70
N ILE A 189 0.03 15.49 3.13
CA ILE A 189 0.21 16.95 3.04
C ILE A 189 1.34 17.38 3.98
N MET A 190 1.32 16.93 5.23
CA MET A 190 2.39 17.22 6.21
C MET A 190 3.75 16.75 5.69
N LEU A 191 3.85 15.55 5.11
CA LEU A 191 5.09 15.04 4.53
C LEU A 191 5.61 15.91 3.36
N ALA A 192 4.70 16.45 2.53
CA ALA A 192 5.08 17.37 1.46
C ALA A 192 5.59 18.72 1.99
N GLU A 193 5.03 19.22 3.09
CA GLU A 193 5.52 20.41 3.79
C GLU A 193 6.91 20.17 4.40
N LEU A 194 7.11 19.03 5.06
CA LEU A 194 8.41 18.65 5.61
C LEU A 194 9.46 18.47 4.49
N ALA A 195 9.09 17.95 3.32
CA ALA A 195 10.00 17.87 2.17
C ALA A 195 10.42 19.26 1.67
N LEU A 196 9.49 20.22 1.64
CA LEU A 196 9.82 21.63 1.32
C LEU A 196 10.76 22.23 2.37
N GLN A 197 10.51 22.00 3.65
CA GLN A 197 11.38 22.44 4.75
C GLN A 197 12.78 21.81 4.68
N ALA A 198 12.88 20.56 4.20
CA ALA A 198 14.16 19.88 3.96
C ALA A 198 15.00 20.54 2.85
N GLY A 199 14.42 21.48 2.09
CA GLY A 199 15.07 22.19 1.00
C GLY A 199 14.74 21.62 -0.39
N LEU A 200 13.67 20.84 -0.52
CA LEU A 200 13.20 20.40 -1.83
C LEU A 200 12.70 21.61 -2.63
N PRO A 201 13.18 21.84 -3.87
CA PRO A 201 12.75 22.99 -4.67
C PRO A 201 11.25 22.96 -4.97
N LYS A 202 10.64 24.15 -5.01
CA LYS A 202 9.23 24.32 -5.39
C LYS A 202 8.97 23.71 -6.78
N GLY A 203 7.82 23.06 -6.92
CA GLY A 203 7.43 22.36 -8.15
C GLY A 203 8.01 20.95 -8.28
N VAL A 204 9.03 20.56 -7.51
CA VAL A 204 9.57 19.19 -7.59
C VAL A 204 8.61 18.16 -6.99
N LEU A 205 7.88 18.51 -5.94
CA LEU A 205 6.76 17.72 -5.40
C LEU A 205 5.51 18.60 -5.38
N ASN A 206 4.40 18.06 -5.89
CA ASN A 206 3.10 18.73 -5.92
C ASN A 206 2.04 17.76 -5.39
N ILE A 207 1.10 18.26 -4.57
CA ILE A 207 -0.04 17.50 -4.07
C ILE A 207 -1.28 17.96 -4.83
N VAL A 208 -2.05 17.03 -5.39
CA VAL A 208 -3.36 17.29 -5.99
C VAL A 208 -4.42 16.44 -5.28
N LEU A 209 -5.47 17.09 -4.80
CA LEU A 209 -6.55 16.44 -4.06
C LEU A 209 -7.78 16.25 -4.96
N GLY A 210 -8.45 15.11 -4.86
CA GLY A 210 -9.66 14.86 -5.63
C GLY A 210 -10.05 13.40 -5.66
N THR A 211 -10.92 13.03 -6.59
CA THR A 211 -11.41 11.66 -6.75
C THR A 211 -11.08 11.14 -8.16
N HIS A 212 -12.08 10.61 -8.88
CA HIS A 212 -11.91 9.99 -10.20
C HIS A 212 -11.46 10.98 -11.28
N ASP A 213 -11.93 12.23 -11.23
CA ASP A 213 -11.59 13.22 -12.27
C ASP A 213 -10.11 13.58 -12.24
N VAL A 214 -9.54 13.79 -11.05
CA VAL A 214 -8.09 14.05 -10.89
C VAL A 214 -7.27 12.84 -11.30
N VAL A 215 -7.74 11.62 -11.00
CA VAL A 215 -7.11 10.40 -11.52
C VAL A 215 -7.10 10.43 -13.04
N ASN A 216 -8.24 10.66 -13.70
CA ASN A 216 -8.31 10.72 -15.16
C ASN A 216 -7.37 11.78 -15.75
N HIS A 217 -7.33 12.97 -15.14
CA HIS A 217 -6.37 13.99 -15.55
C HIS A 217 -4.91 13.50 -15.47
N ILE A 218 -4.53 12.76 -14.43
CA ILE A 218 -3.20 12.13 -14.35
C ILE A 218 -2.96 11.14 -15.50
N LEU A 219 -3.94 10.28 -15.79
CA LEU A 219 -3.81 9.23 -16.80
C LEU A 219 -3.76 9.78 -18.22
N ASP A 220 -4.36 10.94 -18.47
CA ASP A 220 -4.50 11.54 -19.81
C ASP A 220 -3.46 12.64 -20.09
N HIS A 221 -2.91 13.30 -19.06
CA HIS A 221 -2.07 14.48 -19.28
C HIS A 221 -0.77 14.14 -20.01
N PRO A 222 -0.47 14.76 -21.17
CA PRO A 222 0.64 14.35 -22.04
C PRO A 222 2.03 14.47 -21.40
N ASP A 223 2.21 15.44 -20.50
CA ASP A 223 3.50 15.67 -19.84
C ASP A 223 3.85 14.69 -18.72
N ILE A 224 2.92 13.83 -18.28
CA ILE A 224 3.19 12.82 -17.24
C ILE A 224 3.76 11.56 -17.91
N ALA A 225 5.01 11.22 -17.60
CA ALA A 225 5.75 10.12 -18.23
C ALA A 225 5.50 8.76 -17.56
N ALA A 226 5.25 8.75 -16.24
CA ALA A 226 5.03 7.53 -15.49
C ALA A 226 3.99 7.68 -14.39
N VAL A 227 3.21 6.62 -14.14
CA VAL A 227 2.18 6.55 -13.09
C VAL A 227 2.43 5.35 -12.20
N SER A 228 2.54 5.61 -10.90
CA SER A 228 2.62 4.59 -9.85
C SER A 228 1.32 4.57 -9.05
N PHE A 229 0.64 3.43 -9.00
CA PHE A 229 -0.62 3.28 -8.26
C PHE A 229 -0.56 2.18 -7.22
N VAL A 230 -1.13 2.46 -6.05
CA VAL A 230 -1.49 1.44 -5.06
C VAL A 230 -2.95 1.67 -4.67
N GLY A 231 -3.81 0.66 -4.78
CA GLY A 231 -5.23 0.84 -4.43
C GLY A 231 -6.10 -0.38 -4.66
N GLY A 232 -7.32 -0.19 -5.17
CA GLY A 232 -8.27 -1.28 -5.46
C GLY A 232 -8.04 -1.97 -6.82
N ASP A 233 -8.59 -3.17 -7.03
CA ASP A 233 -8.44 -4.05 -8.21
C ASP A 233 -9.05 -3.36 -9.42
N ALA A 234 -10.35 -3.11 -9.38
CA ALA A 234 -11.05 -2.41 -10.44
C ALA A 234 -10.35 -1.09 -10.82
N ALA A 235 -9.94 -0.30 -9.84
CA ALA A 235 -9.20 0.93 -10.05
C ALA A 235 -7.82 0.69 -10.68
N GLY A 236 -7.10 -0.34 -10.26
CA GLY A 236 -5.79 -0.69 -10.81
C GLY A 236 -5.86 -1.18 -12.26
N ARG A 237 -6.83 -2.03 -12.60
CA ARG A 237 -7.16 -2.46 -13.98
C ARG A 237 -7.40 -1.23 -14.87
N TYR A 238 -8.26 -0.34 -14.39
CA TYR A 238 -8.62 0.89 -15.08
C TYR A 238 -7.41 1.81 -15.30
N ILE A 239 -6.64 2.07 -14.24
CA ILE A 239 -5.47 2.95 -14.28
C ILE A 239 -4.40 2.38 -15.20
N TYR A 240 -4.09 1.09 -15.10
CA TYR A 240 -3.12 0.44 -15.97
C TYR A 240 -3.54 0.56 -17.43
N GLY A 241 -4.77 0.13 -17.75
CA GLY A 241 -5.27 0.13 -19.13
C GLY A 241 -5.25 1.53 -19.74
N ARG A 242 -5.76 2.54 -19.04
CA ARG A 242 -5.84 3.91 -19.55
C ARG A 242 -4.48 4.63 -19.60
N ALA A 243 -3.62 4.47 -18.60
CA ALA A 243 -2.30 5.10 -18.64
C ALA A 243 -1.37 4.45 -19.68
N ALA A 244 -1.38 3.12 -19.80
CA ALA A 244 -0.63 2.42 -20.85
C ALA A 244 -1.13 2.81 -22.25
N ALA A 245 -2.45 2.99 -22.40
CA ALA A 245 -3.05 3.48 -23.65
C ALA A 245 -2.51 4.86 -24.07
N ASN A 246 -2.21 5.71 -23.09
CA ASN A 246 -1.65 7.04 -23.29
C ASN A 246 -0.11 7.05 -23.33
N GLY A 247 0.54 5.89 -23.55
CA GLY A 247 1.99 5.76 -23.72
C GLY A 247 2.81 5.96 -22.44
N LYS A 248 2.17 5.91 -21.27
CA LYS A 248 2.85 6.12 -19.98
C LYS A 248 3.47 4.82 -19.48
N ARG A 249 4.59 4.93 -18.76
CA ARG A 249 5.09 3.80 -17.96
C ARG A 249 4.21 3.63 -16.72
N VAL A 250 3.70 2.43 -16.47
CA VAL A 250 2.76 2.20 -15.37
C VAL A 250 3.19 1.03 -14.50
N GLN A 251 3.21 1.26 -13.19
CA GLN A 251 3.26 0.19 -12.20
C GLN A 251 2.01 0.28 -11.33
N VAL A 252 1.29 -0.84 -11.19
CA VAL A 252 0.01 -0.89 -10.49
C VAL A 252 0.04 -2.01 -9.49
N ARG A 253 -0.30 -1.66 -8.25
CA ARG A 253 -0.62 -2.62 -7.19
C ARG A 253 -2.07 -2.42 -6.75
N ALA A 254 -2.80 -3.51 -6.63
CA ALA A 254 -4.21 -3.43 -6.28
C ALA A 254 -4.70 -4.43 -5.23
N ARG A 255 -5.84 -4.13 -4.61
CA ARG A 255 -6.59 -4.84 -3.54
C ARG A 255 -8.05 -5.06 -3.97
N ILE A 256 -8.77 -6.07 -3.54
CA ILE A 256 -10.16 -6.25 -4.00
C ILE A 256 -11.06 -5.13 -3.46
N TRP A 257 -11.83 -4.52 -4.35
CA TRP A 257 -13.09 -3.83 -4.10
C TRP A 257 -14.06 -4.40 -5.11
N ASP A 258 -15.14 -5.06 -4.67
CA ASP A 258 -16.27 -5.29 -5.56
C ASP A 258 -17.60 -5.03 -4.86
N PHE A 259 -18.49 -4.53 -5.72
CA PHE A 259 -19.71 -3.76 -5.50
C PHE A 259 -20.84 -4.55 -4.82
N SER A 260 -21.61 -3.87 -3.96
CA SER A 260 -23.00 -4.24 -3.70
C SER A 260 -23.88 -3.57 -4.74
N LEU A 261 -24.53 -4.35 -5.60
CA LEU A 261 -25.66 -3.83 -6.37
C LEU A 261 -26.83 -3.66 -5.39
N CYS A 262 -27.09 -2.43 -4.97
CA CYS A 262 -28.33 -2.10 -4.27
C CYS A 262 -29.48 -2.17 -5.30
N CYS A 263 -30.05 -3.36 -5.48
CA CYS A 263 -31.33 -3.50 -6.14
C CYS A 263 -32.39 -2.81 -5.28
N ARG A 264 -32.75 -1.57 -5.63
CA ARG A 264 -34.06 -1.05 -5.23
C ARG A 264 -35.13 -1.86 -5.97
N ASN A 265 -36.14 -2.25 -5.20
CA ASN A 265 -37.28 -3.10 -5.49
C ASN A 265 -37.83 -3.07 -6.93
N ASP A 266 -38.30 -4.25 -7.34
CA ASP A 266 -39.10 -4.59 -8.52
C ASP A 266 -38.38 -4.87 -9.84
N CYS A 267 -37.85 -6.10 -9.97
CA CYS A 267 -37.88 -6.84 -11.23
C CYS A 267 -38.01 -8.35 -10.98
N ARG A 268 -39.24 -8.87 -11.14
CA ARG A 268 -39.48 -10.30 -11.34
C ARG A 268 -39.17 -10.63 -12.81
N VAL A 269 -38.15 -11.43 -13.08
CA VAL A 269 -37.99 -12.05 -14.40
C VAL A 269 -38.14 -13.56 -14.26
N ASN A 270 -39.15 -14.07 -14.98
CA ASN A 270 -39.58 -15.45 -15.05
C ASN A 270 -38.65 -16.28 -15.96
N GLN A 271 -38.50 -17.56 -15.63
CA GLN A 271 -37.42 -18.44 -16.05
C GLN A 271 -37.67 -19.17 -17.38
N GLN A 272 -38.27 -18.54 -18.41
CA GLN A 272 -38.83 -19.33 -19.54
C GLN A 272 -38.74 -18.80 -20.98
N GLN A 273 -37.88 -17.85 -21.31
CA GLN A 273 -37.72 -17.44 -22.73
C GLN A 273 -36.25 -17.33 -23.16
N THR A 274 -35.67 -18.49 -23.43
CA THR A 274 -34.42 -18.65 -24.20
C THR A 274 -34.78 -19.37 -25.49
N ALA A 275 -35.04 -18.63 -26.57
CA ALA A 275 -34.90 -19.04 -27.99
C ALA A 275 -35.69 -18.10 -28.91
N SER A 276 -35.18 -17.91 -30.13
CA SER A 276 -35.73 -17.15 -31.27
C SER A 276 -35.51 -15.63 -31.21
N VAL A 277 -34.69 -15.07 -32.11
CA VAL A 277 -35.10 -14.58 -33.44
C VAL A 277 -33.85 -14.06 -34.18
N CYS A 278 -33.61 -14.57 -35.38
CA CYS A 278 -32.69 -14.06 -36.40
C CYS A 278 -33.51 -13.41 -37.54
N SER A 279 -32.90 -12.45 -38.24
CA SER A 279 -33.25 -11.94 -39.59
C SER A 279 -34.30 -10.81 -39.74
N PHE A 280 -33.85 -9.60 -40.11
CA PHE A 280 -34.09 -8.89 -41.39
C PHE A 280 -33.83 -7.37 -41.26
N GLY A 281 -32.98 -6.82 -42.12
CA GLY A 281 -32.71 -5.39 -42.22
C GLY A 281 -33.53 -4.67 -43.30
N ARG A 282 -33.91 -3.42 -43.01
CA ARG A 282 -34.13 -2.35 -44.00
C ARG A 282 -33.59 -1.03 -43.44
N VAL A 283 -32.84 -0.32 -44.28
CA VAL A 283 -32.19 0.97 -43.97
C VAL A 283 -33.07 2.12 -44.48
N SER A 284 -33.32 3.11 -43.64
CA SER A 284 -33.58 4.48 -44.08
C SER A 284 -33.21 5.49 -42.98
N ARG A 285 -32.36 6.47 -43.32
CA ARG A 285 -31.90 7.62 -42.50
C ARG A 285 -30.71 7.42 -41.54
N GLY A 286 -29.63 6.82 -42.02
CA GLY A 286 -28.27 7.23 -41.61
C GLY A 286 -27.81 6.95 -40.17
N VAL A 287 -28.56 6.17 -39.39
CA VAL A 287 -28.09 5.62 -38.11
C VAL A 287 -28.32 4.11 -38.14
N LEU A 288 -27.24 3.35 -38.09
CA LEU A 288 -27.29 1.90 -37.98
C LEU A 288 -27.22 1.52 -36.49
N HIS A 289 -28.37 1.17 -35.91
CA HIS A 289 -28.43 0.36 -34.71
C HIS A 289 -28.72 -1.07 -35.15
N THR A 290 -27.78 -2.01 -34.95
CA THR A 290 -28.07 -3.42 -34.57
C THR A 290 -26.79 -4.24 -34.38
N CYS A 291 -26.89 -5.16 -33.41
CA CYS A 291 -26.01 -6.29 -33.13
C CYS A 291 -25.66 -7.12 -34.38
N PHE A 292 -24.37 -7.32 -34.62
CA PHE A 292 -23.82 -8.36 -35.49
C PHE A 292 -22.66 -9.04 -34.76
N ASP A 293 -22.46 -10.34 -35.01
CA ASP A 293 -21.48 -11.22 -34.38
C ASP A 293 -20.13 -10.53 -34.14
N ALA A 294 -19.87 -10.26 -32.85
CA ALA A 294 -18.85 -9.34 -32.37
C ALA A 294 -17.39 -9.84 -32.52
N LEU A 295 -17.15 -10.94 -33.24
CA LEU A 295 -15.80 -11.47 -33.42
C LEU A 295 -15.11 -10.90 -34.67
N TYR A 296 -15.82 -10.71 -35.79
CA TYR A 296 -15.19 -10.29 -37.05
C TYR A 296 -14.78 -8.80 -37.05
N VAL A 297 -15.63 -7.92 -36.51
CA VAL A 297 -15.31 -6.48 -36.38
C VAL A 297 -14.22 -6.27 -35.33
N LEU A 298 -14.21 -7.09 -34.28
CA LEU A 298 -13.20 -7.06 -33.23
C LEU A 298 -11.85 -7.54 -33.76
N ASP A 299 -11.81 -8.57 -34.59
CA ASP A 299 -10.60 -9.02 -35.28
C ASP A 299 -10.01 -7.92 -36.17
N LEU A 300 -10.85 -7.26 -36.96
CA LEU A 300 -10.45 -6.10 -37.78
C LEU A 300 -9.86 -4.96 -36.94
N VAL A 301 -10.42 -4.68 -35.76
CA VAL A 301 -9.91 -3.64 -34.84
C VAL A 301 -8.60 -4.09 -34.16
N LEU A 302 -8.48 -5.36 -33.81
CA LEU A 302 -7.31 -5.92 -33.13
C LEU A 302 -6.11 -6.05 -34.06
N ASP A 303 -6.33 -6.33 -35.34
CA ASP A 303 -5.32 -6.56 -36.37
C ASP A 303 -4.95 -5.27 -37.15
N HIS A 304 -5.64 -4.14 -36.93
CA HIS A 304 -5.38 -2.89 -37.63
C HIS A 304 -4.11 -2.18 -37.13
N GLY A 305 -3.15 -1.94 -38.03
CA GLY A 305 -1.83 -1.37 -37.71
C GLY A 305 -1.85 0.04 -37.11
N ASP A 306 -2.87 0.85 -37.45
CA ASP A 306 -3.03 2.21 -36.92
C ASP A 306 -3.74 2.27 -35.56
N ILE A 307 -4.32 1.15 -35.09
CA ILE A 307 -5.03 1.09 -33.81
C ILE A 307 -4.04 0.67 -32.73
N ALA A 308 -3.46 1.68 -32.09
CA ALA A 308 -2.44 1.49 -31.05
C ALA A 308 -2.97 0.75 -29.80
N VAL A 309 -4.26 0.87 -29.49
CA VAL A 309 -4.86 0.37 -28.24
C VAL A 309 -6.29 -0.11 -28.45
N VAL A 310 -6.65 -1.19 -27.75
CA VAL A 310 -8.04 -1.67 -27.63
C VAL A 310 -8.38 -1.83 -26.15
N SER A 311 -9.48 -1.23 -25.71
CA SER A 311 -10.04 -1.40 -24.35
C SER A 311 -11.37 -2.12 -24.45
N PHE A 312 -11.56 -3.17 -23.66
CA PHE A 312 -12.76 -4.01 -23.68
C PHE A 312 -13.26 -4.28 -22.26
N VAL A 313 -14.57 -4.25 -22.08
CA VAL A 313 -15.27 -4.61 -20.84
C VAL A 313 -16.31 -5.67 -21.19
N GLY A 314 -16.13 -6.89 -20.66
CA GLY A 314 -17.01 -8.02 -20.95
C GLY A 314 -16.51 -9.32 -20.30
N GLY A 315 -17.19 -10.44 -20.57
CA GLY A 315 -16.94 -11.72 -19.89
C GLY A 315 -15.59 -12.39 -20.21
N ASP A 316 -15.15 -13.26 -19.29
CA ASP A 316 -13.83 -13.92 -19.26
C ASP A 316 -13.39 -14.57 -20.58
N ALA A 317 -14.30 -15.20 -21.31
CA ALA A 317 -14.00 -15.87 -22.58
C ALA A 317 -13.59 -14.87 -23.69
N ALA A 318 -14.28 -13.73 -23.78
CA ALA A 318 -13.98 -12.68 -24.74
C ALA A 318 -12.70 -11.91 -24.35
N GLY A 319 -12.48 -11.69 -23.06
CA GLY A 319 -11.25 -11.06 -22.55
C GLY A 319 -9.99 -11.87 -22.90
N ARG A 320 -10.03 -13.20 -22.78
CA ARG A 320 -8.89 -14.08 -23.12
C ARG A 320 -8.59 -14.10 -24.63
N TYR A 321 -9.63 -14.07 -25.47
CA TYR A 321 -9.50 -14.01 -26.93
C TYR A 321 -8.82 -12.70 -27.39
N ILE A 322 -9.30 -11.57 -26.87
CA ILE A 322 -8.74 -10.23 -27.14
C ILE A 322 -7.29 -10.13 -26.65
N TYR A 323 -7.03 -10.66 -25.45
CA TYR A 323 -5.70 -10.70 -24.84
C TYR A 323 -4.69 -11.48 -25.70
N GLY A 324 -5.04 -12.71 -26.10
CA GLY A 324 -4.17 -13.56 -26.91
C GLY A 324 -3.80 -12.93 -28.25
N ARG A 325 -4.76 -12.26 -28.91
CA ARG A 325 -4.56 -11.65 -30.22
C ARG A 325 -3.89 -10.27 -30.17
N ALA A 326 -4.17 -9.45 -29.16
CA ALA A 326 -3.47 -8.18 -28.94
C ALA A 326 -1.99 -8.38 -28.57
N ALA A 327 -1.69 -9.39 -27.75
CA ALA A 327 -0.32 -9.76 -27.39
C ALA A 327 0.46 -10.32 -28.59
N ALA A 328 -0.18 -11.10 -29.46
CA ALA A 328 0.43 -11.60 -30.71
C ALA A 328 0.82 -10.47 -31.68
N ASN A 329 0.16 -9.31 -31.60
CA ASN A 329 0.42 -8.12 -32.42
C ASN A 329 1.34 -7.08 -31.72
N GLY A 330 2.16 -7.52 -30.76
CA GLY A 330 3.19 -6.67 -30.12
C GLY A 330 2.65 -5.63 -29.14
N LYS A 331 1.37 -5.71 -28.75
CA LYS A 331 0.77 -4.81 -27.74
C LYS A 331 1.06 -5.41 -26.34
N PRO A 332 1.87 -4.77 -25.48
CA PRO A 332 2.15 -5.29 -24.16
C PRO A 332 0.89 -5.22 -23.30
N VAL A 333 0.37 -6.38 -22.90
CA VAL A 333 -0.75 -6.50 -21.96
C VAL A 333 -0.46 -7.65 -21.01
N GLN A 334 -0.61 -7.38 -19.71
CA GLN A 334 -0.76 -8.39 -18.67
C GLN A 334 -1.71 -7.86 -17.60
N CYS A 335 -2.57 -8.71 -17.04
CA CYS A 335 -3.53 -8.34 -15.99
C CYS A 335 -3.61 -9.44 -14.94
N ASN A 336 -3.47 -9.08 -13.66
CA ASN A 336 -4.47 -9.29 -12.59
C ASN A 336 -4.00 -8.67 -11.25
N LEU A 337 -4.94 -8.48 -10.33
CA LEU A 337 -4.98 -7.48 -9.24
C LEU A 337 -5.76 -8.00 -8.01
N GLY A 338 -5.46 -7.55 -6.77
CA GLY A 338 -6.05 -8.01 -5.49
C GLY A 338 -5.06 -8.74 -4.54
N ALA A 339 -5.44 -8.98 -3.28
CA ALA A 339 -4.68 -9.82 -2.34
C ALA A 339 -5.60 -10.65 -1.44
N LYS A 340 -5.27 -11.92 -1.26
CA LYS A 340 -5.80 -12.79 -0.20
C LYS A 340 -4.62 -13.61 0.29
N ASN A 341 -4.00 -13.18 1.38
CA ASN A 341 -2.78 -13.82 1.86
C ASN A 341 -3.13 -15.01 2.74
N HIS A 342 -2.45 -16.12 2.46
CA HIS A 342 -2.59 -17.36 3.19
C HIS A 342 -1.42 -17.55 4.14
N ALA A 343 -1.71 -18.03 5.36
CA ALA A 343 -0.73 -18.63 6.24
C ALA A 343 -0.97 -20.15 6.29
N VAL A 344 0.03 -20.94 5.92
CA VAL A 344 0.01 -22.41 6.06
C VAL A 344 0.62 -22.75 7.41
N VAL A 345 -0.11 -23.50 8.24
CA VAL A 345 0.34 -23.90 9.57
C VAL A 345 0.50 -25.42 9.59
N LEU A 346 1.72 -25.90 9.80
CA LEU A 346 2.02 -27.33 9.90
C LEU A 346 1.85 -27.84 11.34
N PRO A 347 1.62 -29.15 11.54
CA PRO A 347 1.49 -29.75 12.87
C PRO A 347 2.71 -29.57 13.76
N ASP A 348 3.89 -29.33 13.19
CA ASP A 348 5.13 -29.14 13.94
C ASP A 348 5.38 -27.68 14.35
N ALA A 349 4.54 -26.74 13.92
CA ALA A 349 4.70 -25.34 14.30
C ALA A 349 4.50 -25.13 15.81
N ASP A 350 5.28 -24.21 16.38
CA ASP A 350 5.10 -23.75 17.75
C ASP A 350 3.77 -22.99 17.91
N VAL A 351 2.99 -23.35 18.92
CA VAL A 351 1.61 -22.85 19.09
C VAL A 351 1.60 -21.38 19.48
N ASP A 352 2.36 -21.02 20.50
CA ASP A 352 2.30 -19.70 21.11
C ASP A 352 2.79 -18.62 20.14
N SER A 353 3.93 -18.87 19.48
CA SER A 353 4.48 -17.93 18.49
C SER A 353 3.60 -17.83 17.25
N THR A 354 3.05 -18.95 16.76
CA THR A 354 2.17 -18.96 15.58
C THR A 354 0.86 -18.20 15.85
N VAL A 355 0.20 -18.47 16.98
CA VAL A 355 -1.05 -17.81 17.35
C VAL A 355 -0.84 -16.30 17.53
N LYS A 356 0.24 -15.91 18.21
CA LYS A 356 0.60 -14.49 18.36
C LYS A 356 0.85 -13.81 17.00
N ALA A 357 1.58 -14.49 16.11
CA ALA A 357 1.87 -14.00 14.76
C ALA A 357 0.59 -13.82 13.92
N LEU A 358 -0.30 -14.82 13.91
CA LEU A 358 -1.57 -14.79 13.18
C LEU A 358 -2.52 -13.71 13.72
N THR A 359 -2.57 -13.54 15.05
CA THR A 359 -3.40 -12.52 15.71
C THR A 359 -2.98 -11.12 15.27
N GLY A 360 -1.69 -10.80 15.35
CA GLY A 360 -1.18 -9.49 14.89
C GLY A 360 -1.36 -9.26 13.39
N ALA A 361 -1.24 -10.31 12.58
CA ALA A 361 -1.35 -10.20 11.13
C ALA A 361 -2.77 -10.18 10.59
N GLY A 362 -3.72 -10.81 11.27
CA GLY A 362 -5.13 -10.82 10.87
C GLY A 362 -5.92 -9.63 11.39
N PHE A 363 -5.64 -9.20 12.63
CA PHE A 363 -6.46 -8.19 13.32
C PHE A 363 -5.82 -6.80 13.40
N GLY A 364 -4.49 -6.69 13.28
CA GLY A 364 -3.77 -5.42 13.32
C GLY A 364 -4.26 -4.43 12.25
N ALA A 365 -4.33 -3.14 12.59
CA ALA A 365 -4.98 -2.08 11.81
C ALA A 365 -6.38 -2.45 11.31
N ALA A 366 -7.16 -3.16 12.14
CA ALA A 366 -8.49 -3.67 11.81
C ALA A 366 -8.53 -4.53 10.54
N GLY A 367 -7.45 -5.26 10.25
CA GLY A 367 -7.33 -6.08 9.03
C GLY A 367 -7.28 -5.28 7.72
N GLN A 368 -7.21 -3.94 7.77
CA GLN A 368 -7.14 -3.07 6.59
C GLN A 368 -5.72 -2.97 6.01
N ARG A 369 -5.05 -4.12 5.87
CA ARG A 369 -3.70 -4.25 5.32
C ARG A 369 -3.74 -5.17 4.12
N CYS A 370 -3.14 -4.75 3.00
CA CYS A 370 -2.91 -5.63 1.84
C CYS A 370 -2.06 -6.87 2.17
N MET A 371 -1.27 -6.80 3.25
CA MET A 371 -0.47 -7.90 3.78
C MET A 371 -1.11 -8.61 4.97
N ALA A 372 -2.37 -8.29 5.31
CA ALA A 372 -3.07 -9.01 6.36
C ALA A 372 -3.18 -10.48 5.97
N ILE A 373 -2.92 -11.37 6.93
CA ILE A 373 -3.30 -12.78 6.78
C ILE A 373 -4.80 -12.84 6.98
N SER A 374 -5.54 -13.26 5.96
CA SER A 374 -7.01 -13.34 6.01
C SER A 374 -7.52 -14.76 5.84
N ALA A 375 -6.66 -15.68 5.38
CA ALA A 375 -6.90 -17.11 5.30
C ALA A 375 -5.78 -17.86 6.01
N VAL A 376 -6.12 -18.78 6.91
CA VAL A 376 -5.18 -19.68 7.58
C VAL A 376 -5.51 -21.10 7.18
N VAL A 377 -4.52 -21.84 6.68
CA VAL A 377 -4.65 -23.22 6.21
C VAL A 377 -3.93 -24.13 7.19
N PHE A 378 -4.69 -24.83 8.02
CA PHE A 378 -4.16 -25.79 8.98
C PHE A 378 -4.00 -27.15 8.31
N VAL A 379 -2.77 -27.66 8.29
CA VAL A 379 -2.46 -29.00 7.76
C VAL A 379 -2.63 -30.02 8.88
N GLY A 380 -3.42 -31.07 8.64
CA GLY A 380 -3.67 -32.13 9.63
C GLY A 380 -4.70 -31.77 10.71
N GLY A 381 -5.48 -30.71 10.49
CA GLY A 381 -6.66 -30.36 11.30
C GLY A 381 -6.51 -29.10 12.17
N PHE A 382 -7.66 -28.49 12.49
CA PHE A 382 -7.74 -27.22 13.22
C PHE A 382 -7.84 -27.37 14.75
N GLU A 383 -8.19 -28.55 15.28
CA GLU A 383 -8.59 -28.71 16.68
C GLU A 383 -7.55 -28.24 17.70
N ARG A 384 -6.26 -28.52 17.46
CA ARG A 384 -5.14 -28.06 18.31
C ARG A 384 -5.06 -26.54 18.41
N TRP A 385 -5.50 -25.83 17.39
CA TRP A 385 -5.33 -24.40 17.22
C TRP A 385 -6.56 -23.60 17.66
N ARG A 386 -7.71 -24.28 17.78
CA ARG A 386 -9.01 -23.66 18.03
C ARG A 386 -9.05 -22.82 19.30
N GLU A 387 -8.80 -23.44 20.45
CA GLU A 387 -8.84 -22.75 21.75
C GLU A 387 -7.75 -21.67 21.85
N PRO A 388 -6.47 -21.92 21.51
CA PRO A 388 -5.44 -20.88 21.54
C PRO A 388 -5.78 -19.66 20.67
N MET A 389 -6.29 -19.87 19.44
CA MET A 389 -6.70 -18.79 18.54
C MET A 389 -7.89 -18.01 19.09
N LEU A 390 -8.88 -18.72 19.65
CA LEU A 390 -10.07 -18.11 20.22
C LEU A 390 -9.74 -17.24 21.43
N GLU A 391 -8.92 -17.75 22.35
CA GLU A 391 -8.47 -17.00 23.51
C GLU A 391 -7.65 -15.78 23.10
N ALA A 392 -6.68 -15.94 22.19
CA ALA A 392 -5.91 -14.80 21.68
C ALA A 392 -6.80 -13.73 21.04
N ALA A 393 -7.77 -14.12 20.20
CA ALA A 393 -8.69 -13.17 19.58
C ALA A 393 -9.62 -12.47 20.59
N LYS A 394 -10.09 -13.17 21.64
CA LYS A 394 -10.89 -12.57 22.72
C LYS A 394 -10.11 -11.58 23.58
N THR A 395 -8.79 -11.77 23.72
CA THR A 395 -7.97 -10.82 24.48
C THR A 395 -7.77 -9.49 23.77
N LEU A 396 -8.02 -9.42 22.46
CA LEU A 396 -7.93 -8.18 21.70
C LEU A 396 -9.06 -7.23 22.09
N LYS A 397 -8.66 -6.05 22.56
CA LYS A 397 -9.58 -4.99 22.91
C LYS A 397 -9.87 -4.14 21.67
N ALA A 398 -11.02 -4.39 21.05
CA ALA A 398 -11.73 -3.32 20.35
C ALA A 398 -12.04 -2.24 21.40
N GLN A 399 -11.91 -0.96 21.06
CA GLN A 399 -12.09 0.15 22.00
C GLN A 399 -13.24 -0.14 22.98
N LEU A 400 -12.92 -0.40 24.24
CA LEU A 400 -13.87 -0.61 25.31
C LEU A 400 -13.27 0.08 26.53
N VAL A 401 -13.99 1.08 27.04
CA VAL A 401 -13.55 1.87 28.18
C VAL A 401 -13.47 0.97 29.43
N TRP A 402 -12.28 0.86 30.00
CA TRP A 402 -12.09 0.71 31.44
C TRP A 402 -11.78 2.09 32.01
N SER A 403 -12.38 2.45 33.16
CA SER A 403 -12.26 3.78 33.75
C SER A 403 -10.82 4.13 34.13
N ALA A 404 -10.51 5.43 34.14
CA ALA A 404 -9.19 6.02 34.35
C ALA A 404 -8.52 5.72 35.72
N TYR A 405 -9.09 4.87 36.57
CA TYR A 405 -8.58 4.57 37.91
C TYR A 405 -7.41 3.57 37.94
N MET A 406 -7.13 2.87 36.83
CA MET A 406 -5.95 2.00 36.70
C MET A 406 -4.63 2.76 36.44
N LYS A 407 -4.69 4.06 36.11
CA LYS A 407 -3.49 4.86 35.78
C LYS A 407 -2.62 5.22 36.99
N VAL A 408 -3.14 5.10 38.22
CA VAL A 408 -2.35 5.34 39.44
C VAL A 408 -1.71 4.05 39.98
N LEU A 409 -2.34 2.89 39.78
CA LEU A 409 -1.82 1.62 40.30
C LEU A 409 -0.67 1.05 39.44
N PHE A 410 -0.71 1.29 38.12
CA PHE A 410 0.39 0.94 37.22
C PHE A 410 1.62 1.84 37.41
N TRP A 411 1.40 3.10 37.82
CA TRP A 411 2.47 4.04 38.15
C TRP A 411 3.13 3.74 39.51
N LEU A 412 2.38 3.28 40.51
CA LEU A 412 2.92 2.98 41.84
C LEU A 412 3.75 1.68 41.89
N THR A 413 3.51 0.74 40.98
CA THR A 413 4.36 -0.46 40.83
C THR A 413 5.52 -0.23 39.86
N GLY A 414 5.32 0.57 38.80
CA GLY A 414 6.40 1.00 37.91
C GLY A 414 7.44 1.93 38.56
N ALA A 415 7.08 2.63 39.64
CA ALA A 415 7.97 3.52 40.38
C ALA A 415 8.77 2.84 41.51
N GLY A 416 8.47 1.58 41.86
CA GLY A 416 9.10 0.92 43.01
C GLY A 416 10.55 0.45 42.81
N PHE A 417 10.92 0.01 41.60
CA PHE A 417 12.12 -0.81 41.41
C PHE A 417 12.87 -0.56 40.09
N GLY A 418 12.99 0.69 39.69
CA GLY A 418 13.87 1.03 38.56
C GLY A 418 14.47 2.38 38.77
N ALA A 419 15.79 2.46 38.59
CA ALA A 419 16.62 3.65 38.71
C ALA A 419 17.08 3.92 40.19
N ALA A 420 16.48 3.20 41.15
CA ALA A 420 16.20 3.68 42.52
C ALA A 420 15.49 5.05 42.52
N GLY A 421 14.92 5.45 41.38
CA GLY A 421 15.12 6.82 40.90
C GLY A 421 16.59 7.10 40.49
N GLN A 422 16.90 7.06 39.18
CA GLN A 422 18.20 7.13 38.42
C GLN A 422 18.72 5.89 37.60
N ARG A 423 18.43 5.87 36.28
CA ARG A 423 18.32 4.70 35.36
C ARG A 423 19.62 3.90 35.12
N CYS A 424 19.42 2.67 34.58
CA CYS A 424 20.11 2.00 33.46
C CYS A 424 20.32 0.48 33.74
N MET A 425 19.32 -0.34 33.34
CA MET A 425 19.19 -1.81 33.49
C MET A 425 18.91 -2.38 34.92
N ALA A 426 17.69 -2.91 35.17
CA ALA A 426 17.37 -4.04 36.10
C ALA A 426 15.83 -4.30 36.19
N ILE A 427 15.25 -5.34 35.56
CA ILE A 427 14.82 -6.71 36.00
C ILE A 427 13.56 -6.75 36.90
N SER A 428 12.48 -7.45 36.46
CA SER A 428 11.16 -7.41 37.14
C SER A 428 10.40 -8.73 37.46
N ALA A 429 10.86 -9.96 37.14
CA ALA A 429 10.45 -11.26 37.75
C ALA A 429 10.91 -12.49 36.90
N VAL A 430 10.92 -13.75 37.36
CA VAL A 430 11.72 -14.46 38.40
C VAL A 430 11.42 -15.97 38.27
N VAL A 431 12.46 -16.82 38.15
CA VAL A 431 12.34 -18.29 38.12
C VAL A 431 12.61 -18.82 39.53
N PHE A 432 11.67 -19.57 40.10
CA PHE A 432 11.82 -20.17 41.44
C PHE A 432 12.39 -21.59 41.32
N VAL A 433 13.68 -21.77 41.65
CA VAL A 433 14.25 -23.10 41.87
C VAL A 433 14.09 -23.42 43.35
N GLY A 434 13.10 -24.27 43.70
CA GLY A 434 12.84 -24.69 45.09
C GLY A 434 11.37 -24.68 45.58
N GLY A 435 10.38 -24.42 44.71
CA GLY A 435 8.95 -24.58 45.02
C GLY A 435 8.23 -23.32 45.49
N PHE A 436 7.07 -23.06 44.89
CA PHE A 436 6.23 -21.85 45.00
C PHE A 436 5.45 -21.72 46.32
N GLU A 437 5.32 -22.80 47.11
CA GLU A 437 4.33 -22.89 48.19
C GLU A 437 4.56 -21.98 49.40
N ARG A 438 5.78 -21.47 49.62
CA ARG A 438 6.04 -20.52 50.72
C ARG A 438 5.41 -19.13 50.52
N TRP A 439 5.05 -18.77 49.28
CA TRP A 439 4.67 -17.41 48.87
C TRP A 439 3.18 -17.25 48.54
N ARG A 440 2.43 -18.35 48.57
CA ARG A 440 1.04 -18.44 48.11
C ARG A 440 0.04 -17.69 49.00
N GLU A 441 0.14 -17.86 50.32
CA GLU A 441 -0.83 -17.30 51.28
C GLU A 441 -0.81 -15.76 51.40
N PRO A 442 0.35 -15.07 51.45
CA PRO A 442 0.37 -13.60 51.52
C PRO A 442 -0.21 -12.91 50.28
N MET A 443 -0.07 -13.52 49.09
CA MET A 443 -0.59 -12.97 47.83
C MET A 443 -2.10 -13.18 47.69
N LEU A 444 -2.64 -14.29 48.22
CA LEU A 444 -4.07 -14.55 48.23
C LEU A 444 -4.84 -13.61 49.18
N GLU A 445 -4.23 -13.17 50.29
CA GLU A 445 -4.88 -12.20 51.17
C GLU A 445 -4.94 -10.77 50.61
N ALA A 446 -3.96 -10.38 49.79
CA ALA A 446 -4.03 -9.11 49.07
C ALA A 446 -5.17 -9.09 48.03
N ALA A 447 -5.47 -10.23 47.40
CA ALA A 447 -6.51 -10.35 46.39
C ALA A 447 -7.95 -10.29 46.96
N LYS A 448 -8.15 -10.61 48.24
CA LYS A 448 -9.50 -10.70 48.86
C LYS A 448 -10.11 -9.37 49.30
N THR A 449 -9.40 -8.25 49.23
CA THR A 449 -9.86 -6.97 49.84
C THR A 449 -10.47 -5.95 48.88
N LEU A 450 -10.59 -6.27 47.58
CA LEU A 450 -11.06 -5.30 46.58
C LEU A 450 -12.60 -5.25 46.49
N LYS A 451 -13.19 -4.16 47.00
CA LYS A 451 -14.60 -3.79 46.80
C LYS A 451 -14.76 -2.77 45.68
N VAL A 452 -15.83 -2.93 44.89
CA VAL A 452 -16.18 -2.08 43.74
C VAL A 452 -17.40 -1.23 44.07
N ASN A 453 -17.28 0.10 44.00
CA ASN A 453 -18.41 0.97 43.60
C ASN A 453 -18.03 2.43 43.35
N GLY A 454 -18.67 3.01 42.33
CA GLY A 454 -19.26 4.36 42.38
C GLY A 454 -18.50 5.53 41.72
N GLY A 455 -19.14 6.12 40.71
CA GLY A 455 -19.18 7.59 40.55
C GLY A 455 -18.45 8.20 39.37
N MET A 456 -19.23 8.79 38.45
CA MET A 456 -18.84 9.66 37.34
C MET A 456 -18.08 10.93 37.81
N GLU A 457 -17.24 11.50 36.94
CA GLU A 457 -17.31 12.93 36.59
C GLU A 457 -16.65 13.24 35.21
N PRO A 458 -17.05 14.34 34.55
CA PRO A 458 -16.83 14.63 33.15
C PRO A 458 -15.66 15.60 32.92
N ASP A 459 -14.84 15.31 31.91
CA ASP A 459 -14.04 16.25 31.09
C ASP A 459 -12.73 15.57 30.64
N ALA A 460 -12.75 15.00 29.43
CA ALA A 460 -11.57 14.73 28.63
C ALA A 460 -12.03 14.60 27.17
N ASP A 461 -11.42 15.38 26.25
CA ASP A 461 -11.59 15.22 24.81
C ASP A 461 -11.13 13.81 24.37
N VAL A 462 -12.01 13.08 23.68
CA VAL A 462 -11.89 11.66 23.30
C VAL A 462 -11.83 11.57 21.77
N ASN A 463 -10.80 10.93 21.17
CA ASN A 463 -10.80 10.62 19.73
C ASN A 463 -10.20 9.24 19.35
N GLY A 464 -10.80 8.69 18.30
CA GLY A 464 -10.78 7.31 17.78
C GLY A 464 -9.48 6.59 17.45
N GLY A 465 -8.62 6.32 18.42
CA GLY A 465 -7.42 5.48 18.24
C GLY A 465 -6.20 5.94 19.05
N MET A 466 -6.36 7.02 19.82
CA MET A 466 -5.34 7.57 20.71
C MET A 466 -5.34 6.90 22.11
N GLU A 467 -6.28 6.00 22.36
CA GLU A 467 -6.35 5.22 23.60
C GLU A 467 -5.15 4.27 23.70
N PRO A 468 -4.33 4.36 24.77
CA PRO A 468 -3.05 3.64 24.85
C PRO A 468 -3.20 2.11 24.90
N ASP A 469 -4.38 1.60 25.24
CA ASP A 469 -4.65 0.16 25.43
C ASP A 469 -5.51 -0.45 24.30
N ALA A 470 -5.73 0.27 23.19
CA ALA A 470 -6.52 -0.23 22.07
C ALA A 470 -5.67 -1.13 21.16
N ASP A 471 -6.16 -2.33 20.86
CA ASP A 471 -5.51 -3.27 19.94
C ASP A 471 -6.04 -3.12 18.50
N VAL A 472 -7.30 -2.72 18.35
CA VAL A 472 -8.00 -2.61 17.06
C VAL A 472 -8.80 -1.31 16.99
N GLY A 473 -8.58 -0.51 15.95
CA GLY A 473 -9.33 0.70 15.65
C GLY A 473 -10.56 0.45 14.74
N PRO A 474 -11.37 1.48 14.42
CA PRO A 474 -12.47 1.35 13.46
C PRO A 474 -12.00 1.06 12.03
N VAL A 475 -12.90 0.56 11.18
CA VAL A 475 -12.70 0.53 9.73
C VAL A 475 -13.00 1.91 9.11
N ILE A 476 -12.45 2.19 7.94
CA ILE A 476 -12.36 3.58 7.43
C ILE A 476 -13.72 4.27 7.21
N THR A 477 -14.74 3.56 6.74
CA THR A 477 -16.05 4.16 6.40
C THR A 477 -17.22 3.24 6.77
N PRO A 478 -18.45 3.76 6.89
CA PRO A 478 -19.63 2.95 7.15
C PRO A 478 -19.85 1.85 6.10
N GLU A 479 -19.54 2.13 4.83
CA GLU A 479 -19.65 1.14 3.75
C GLU A 479 -18.64 0.00 3.92
N ALA A 480 -17.43 0.31 4.43
CA ALA A 480 -16.44 -0.71 4.75
C ALA A 480 -16.92 -1.61 5.90
N LYS A 481 -17.54 -1.02 6.94
CA LYS A 481 -18.16 -1.77 8.05
C LYS A 481 -19.26 -2.69 7.54
N GLN A 482 -20.23 -2.14 6.80
CA GLN A 482 -21.36 -2.90 6.26
C GLN A 482 -20.88 -4.06 5.39
N ARG A 483 -19.87 -3.83 4.54
CA ARG A 483 -19.31 -4.87 3.67
C ARG A 483 -18.62 -5.97 4.47
N ALA A 484 -17.82 -5.63 5.47
CA ALA A 484 -17.17 -6.62 6.32
C ALA A 484 -18.20 -7.49 7.05
N GLU A 485 -19.22 -6.88 7.65
CA GLU A 485 -20.31 -7.61 8.33
C GLU A 485 -21.12 -8.49 7.37
N ALA A 486 -21.38 -8.00 6.14
CA ALA A 486 -22.07 -8.77 5.10
C ALA A 486 -21.27 -10.01 4.65
N LEU A 487 -19.95 -9.89 4.49
CA LEU A 487 -19.10 -11.04 4.11
C LEU A 487 -18.95 -12.05 5.25
N ILE A 488 -18.93 -11.59 6.50
CA ILE A 488 -18.99 -12.50 7.67
C ILE A 488 -20.33 -13.26 7.66
N GLN A 489 -21.46 -12.57 7.48
CA GLN A 489 -22.78 -13.21 7.40
C GLN A 489 -22.86 -14.20 6.24
N ALA A 490 -22.37 -13.83 5.06
CA ALA A 490 -22.36 -14.72 3.89
C ALA A 490 -21.55 -16.00 4.15
N GLY A 491 -20.42 -15.90 4.88
CA GLY A 491 -19.66 -17.06 5.31
C GLY A 491 -20.48 -18.00 6.20
N ILE A 492 -21.21 -17.45 7.18
CA ILE A 492 -22.09 -18.20 8.09
C ILE A 492 -23.21 -18.88 7.31
N ASP A 493 -23.88 -18.14 6.44
CA ASP A 493 -25.00 -18.65 5.61
C ASP A 493 -24.54 -19.78 4.67
N GLN A 494 -23.27 -19.77 4.26
CA GLN A 494 -22.66 -20.78 3.40
C GLN A 494 -22.04 -21.95 4.18
N GLY A 495 -22.21 -21.98 5.51
CA GLY A 495 -21.85 -23.11 6.36
C GLY A 495 -20.52 -22.98 7.11
N ALA A 496 -19.87 -21.80 7.10
CA ALA A 496 -18.73 -21.56 7.99
C ALA A 496 -19.21 -21.42 9.44
N GLN A 497 -18.43 -21.97 10.38
CA GLN A 497 -18.71 -21.83 11.80
C GLN A 497 -18.11 -20.53 12.33
N CYS A 498 -18.94 -19.62 12.84
CA CYS A 498 -18.47 -18.42 13.51
C CYS A 498 -18.11 -18.73 14.98
N LEU A 499 -16.81 -18.81 15.28
CA LEU A 499 -16.29 -19.11 16.62
C LEU A 499 -16.19 -17.87 17.50
N LEU A 500 -15.93 -16.72 16.88
CA LEU A 500 -15.96 -15.41 17.50
C LEU A 500 -16.64 -14.47 16.51
N ASP A 501 -17.72 -13.83 16.92
CA ASP A 501 -18.50 -12.92 16.09
C ASP A 501 -18.21 -11.46 16.47
N GLY A 502 -17.52 -10.74 15.59
CA GLY A 502 -17.19 -9.34 15.77
C GLY A 502 -18.19 -8.35 15.15
N ARG A 503 -19.33 -8.82 14.65
CA ARG A 503 -20.33 -7.93 14.03
C ARG A 503 -21.15 -7.19 15.07
N GLY A 504 -21.68 -6.02 14.70
CA GLY A 504 -22.58 -5.26 15.57
C GLY A 504 -21.93 -4.73 16.85
N VAL A 505 -20.58 -4.76 16.93
CA VAL A 505 -19.86 -4.22 18.08
C VAL A 505 -20.16 -2.74 18.23
N MET A 506 -20.62 -2.37 19.43
CA MET A 506 -20.80 -0.99 19.85
C MET A 506 -19.76 -0.65 20.90
N VAL A 507 -19.08 0.46 20.69
CA VAL A 507 -18.07 0.98 21.61
C VAL A 507 -18.70 2.12 22.41
N PRO A 508 -18.72 2.05 23.76
CA PRO A 508 -19.21 3.15 24.59
C PRO A 508 -18.44 4.46 24.31
N GLY A 509 -19.16 5.55 24.07
CA GLY A 509 -18.61 6.85 23.69
C GLY A 509 -18.35 7.02 22.18
N TYR A 510 -18.45 5.93 21.40
CA TYR A 510 -18.25 5.92 19.96
C TYR A 510 -19.33 5.08 19.27
N GLU A 511 -20.58 5.22 19.70
CA GLU A 511 -21.71 4.39 19.25
C GLU A 511 -21.97 4.52 17.74
N LYS A 512 -21.55 5.65 17.14
CA LYS A 512 -21.65 5.91 15.71
C LYS A 512 -20.44 5.41 14.91
N GLY A 513 -19.41 4.91 15.58
CA GLY A 513 -18.15 4.53 14.95
C GLY A 513 -18.23 3.28 14.08
N ASN A 514 -17.29 3.21 13.15
CA ASN A 514 -17.20 2.13 12.17
C ASN A 514 -16.49 0.90 12.76
N PHE A 515 -16.89 0.43 13.93
CA PHE A 515 -16.25 -0.72 14.58
C PHE A 515 -16.73 -2.04 14.02
N VAL A 516 -15.75 -2.92 13.77
CA VAL A 516 -15.92 -4.36 13.53
C VAL A 516 -14.93 -5.05 14.46
N GLY A 517 -15.41 -5.95 15.31
CA GLY A 517 -14.57 -6.72 16.23
C GLY A 517 -13.81 -7.85 15.54
N PRO A 518 -12.78 -8.41 16.20
CA PRO A 518 -12.12 -9.64 15.76
C PRO A 518 -13.14 -10.74 15.50
N THR A 519 -13.06 -11.38 14.32
CA THR A 519 -13.95 -12.47 13.91
C THR A 519 -13.14 -13.69 13.49
N LEU A 520 -13.54 -14.86 13.98
CA LEU A 520 -12.94 -16.16 13.63
C LEU A 520 -13.98 -17.04 12.95
N LEU A 521 -13.76 -17.36 11.67
CA LEU A 521 -14.59 -18.29 10.91
C LEU A 521 -13.83 -19.60 10.72
N ALA A 522 -14.37 -20.71 11.21
CA ALA A 522 -13.82 -22.05 11.03
C ALA A 522 -14.59 -22.85 9.99
N GLY A 523 -13.95 -23.89 9.43
CA GLY A 523 -14.54 -24.73 8.39
C GLY A 523 -14.75 -24.01 7.06
N VAL A 524 -14.04 -22.90 6.81
CA VAL A 524 -14.18 -22.12 5.57
C VAL A 524 -13.72 -22.95 4.37
N LYS A 525 -14.45 -22.84 3.26
CA LYS A 525 -14.17 -23.57 2.00
C LYS A 525 -13.92 -22.60 0.84
N PRO A 526 -13.12 -22.99 -0.18
CA PRO A 526 -12.75 -22.08 -1.27
C PRO A 526 -13.92 -21.51 -2.11
N HIS A 527 -15.09 -22.16 -2.10
CA HIS A 527 -16.27 -21.69 -2.81
C HIS A 527 -17.07 -20.61 -2.06
N MET A 528 -16.77 -20.38 -0.78
CA MET A 528 -17.49 -19.40 0.06
C MET A 528 -17.08 -17.97 -0.28
N ASP A 529 -18.00 -17.02 -0.16
CA ASP A 529 -17.77 -15.61 -0.50
C ASP A 529 -16.80 -14.94 0.47
N CYS A 530 -16.84 -15.30 1.75
CA CYS A 530 -15.86 -14.86 2.76
C CYS A 530 -14.42 -15.29 2.41
N TYR A 531 -14.24 -16.34 1.60
CA TYR A 531 -12.96 -16.77 1.07
C TYR A 531 -12.63 -16.10 -0.27
N LYS A 532 -13.54 -16.18 -1.25
CA LYS A 532 -13.34 -15.65 -2.61
C LYS A 532 -13.11 -14.15 -2.61
N GLN A 533 -13.71 -13.42 -1.68
CA GLN A 533 -13.56 -11.97 -1.59
C GLN A 533 -12.62 -11.57 -0.44
N GLU A 534 -11.88 -10.47 -0.64
CA GLU A 534 -11.08 -9.86 0.43
C GLU A 534 -12.05 -9.18 1.41
N ILE A 535 -12.05 -9.58 2.67
CA ILE A 535 -12.97 -8.99 3.66
C ILE A 535 -12.51 -7.57 4.03
N PHE A 536 -11.19 -7.37 4.13
CA PHE A 536 -10.56 -6.09 4.50
C PHE A 536 -11.06 -5.53 5.84
N GLY A 537 -11.29 -6.45 6.77
CA GLY A 537 -11.68 -6.22 8.16
C GLY A 537 -10.96 -7.23 9.07
N PRO A 538 -11.12 -7.12 10.39
CA PRO A 538 -10.42 -7.97 11.35
C PRO A 538 -11.03 -9.38 11.41
N VAL A 539 -10.87 -10.15 10.33
CA VAL A 539 -11.48 -11.47 10.14
C VAL A 539 -10.45 -12.49 9.68
N LEU A 540 -10.35 -13.60 10.40
CA LEU A 540 -9.56 -14.77 10.02
C LEU A 540 -10.47 -15.90 9.56
N SER A 541 -10.26 -16.33 8.31
CA SER A 541 -10.90 -17.52 7.73
C SER A 541 -9.99 -18.73 7.90
N CYS A 542 -10.40 -19.70 8.71
CA CYS A 542 -9.65 -20.93 8.98
C CYS A 542 -10.14 -22.06 8.05
N LEU A 543 -9.20 -22.63 7.30
CA LEU A 543 -9.36 -23.75 6.38
C LEU A 543 -8.50 -24.93 6.87
N GLU A 544 -8.86 -26.12 6.42
CA GLU A 544 -8.17 -27.37 6.76
C GLU A 544 -7.88 -28.16 5.49
N VAL A 545 -6.70 -28.77 5.44
CA VAL A 545 -6.24 -29.69 4.39
C VAL A 545 -5.41 -30.80 5.05
N ASP A 546 -5.20 -31.92 4.34
CA ASP A 546 -4.53 -33.08 4.93
C ASP A 546 -3.01 -33.01 4.77
N THR A 547 -2.53 -32.34 3.72
CA THR A 547 -1.09 -32.33 3.37
C THR A 547 -0.55 -30.93 3.02
N LEU A 548 0.77 -30.77 3.11
CA LEU A 548 1.45 -29.56 2.64
C LEU A 548 1.27 -29.35 1.13
N ASP A 549 1.23 -30.41 0.34
CA ASP A 549 1.02 -30.31 -1.11
C ASP A 549 -0.37 -29.77 -1.44
N GLU A 550 -1.40 -30.21 -0.72
CA GLU A 550 -2.75 -29.63 -0.83
C GLU A 550 -2.79 -28.17 -0.38
N ALA A 551 -2.08 -27.82 0.69
CA ALA A 551 -1.97 -26.43 1.13
C ALA A 551 -1.33 -25.55 0.05
N ILE A 552 -0.21 -25.99 -0.55
CA ILE A 552 0.45 -25.29 -1.65
C ILE A 552 -0.47 -25.20 -2.87
N ALA A 553 -1.17 -26.28 -3.23
CA ALA A 553 -2.12 -26.28 -4.33
C ALA A 553 -3.28 -25.29 -4.10
N LEU A 554 -3.80 -25.21 -2.87
CA LEU A 554 -4.85 -24.26 -2.49
C LEU A 554 -4.35 -22.81 -2.59
N VAL A 555 -3.16 -22.51 -2.06
CA VAL A 555 -2.54 -21.18 -2.20
C VAL A 555 -2.29 -20.86 -3.68
N ASN A 556 -1.82 -21.82 -4.46
CA ASN A 556 -1.54 -21.64 -5.89
C ASN A 556 -2.81 -21.57 -6.75
N ALA A 557 -3.96 -22.07 -6.28
CA ALA A 557 -5.24 -21.91 -6.97
C ALA A 557 -5.84 -20.52 -6.78
N ASN A 558 -5.38 -19.78 -5.77
CA ASN A 558 -5.74 -18.39 -5.57
C ASN A 558 -5.26 -17.54 -6.76
N PRO A 559 -6.13 -16.73 -7.40
CA PRO A 559 -5.72 -15.82 -8.47
C PRO A 559 -4.70 -14.76 -7.99
N TRP A 560 -4.66 -14.48 -6.68
CA TRP A 560 -3.77 -13.51 -6.06
C TRP A 560 -2.48 -14.15 -5.55
N GLY A 561 -1.38 -13.39 -5.63
CA GLY A 561 -0.04 -13.85 -5.27
C GLY A 561 0.77 -12.76 -4.58
N ASN A 562 0.18 -12.02 -3.65
CA ASN A 562 0.83 -10.92 -2.94
C ASN A 562 1.83 -11.45 -1.90
N GLY A 563 1.34 -11.86 -0.72
CA GLY A 563 2.15 -12.43 0.35
C GLY A 563 1.59 -13.75 0.85
N THR A 564 2.46 -14.61 1.37
CA THR A 564 2.07 -15.84 2.05
C THR A 564 3.09 -16.19 3.14
N ALA A 565 2.70 -17.03 4.09
CA ALA A 565 3.57 -17.51 5.14
C ALA A 565 3.41 -19.02 5.34
N ILE A 566 4.47 -19.68 5.80
CA ILE A 566 4.43 -21.03 6.37
C ILE A 566 4.94 -20.98 7.80
N PHE A 567 4.26 -21.69 8.71
CA PHE A 567 4.68 -21.92 10.09
C PHE A 567 5.07 -23.38 10.26
N THR A 568 6.33 -23.64 10.62
CA THR A 568 6.92 -25.00 10.74
C THR A 568 8.32 -24.92 11.37
N ASP A 569 8.74 -26.01 12.04
CA ASP A 569 10.11 -26.23 12.48
C ASP A 569 10.93 -27.05 11.45
N SER A 570 10.26 -27.63 10.46
CA SER A 570 10.87 -28.43 9.40
C SER A 570 11.49 -27.56 8.30
N GLY A 571 12.82 -27.55 8.24
CA GLY A 571 13.57 -26.88 7.17
C GLY A 571 13.27 -27.44 5.76
N SER A 572 12.94 -28.73 5.65
CA SER A 572 12.58 -29.34 4.36
C SER A 572 11.20 -28.88 3.89
N ALA A 573 10.23 -28.79 4.80
CA ALA A 573 8.90 -28.26 4.49
C ALA A 573 8.96 -26.77 4.12
N ALA A 574 9.70 -25.97 4.89
CA ALA A 574 9.92 -24.56 4.60
C ALA A 574 10.58 -24.37 3.21
N ARG A 575 11.62 -25.16 2.90
CA ARG A 575 12.31 -25.11 1.60
C ARG A 575 11.40 -25.53 0.44
N LYS A 576 10.56 -26.55 0.63
CA LYS A 576 9.58 -26.97 -0.38
C LYS A 576 8.55 -25.87 -0.62
N PHE A 577 7.96 -25.33 0.45
CA PHE A 577 6.97 -24.28 0.37
C PHE A 577 7.49 -23.04 -0.35
N GLN A 578 8.66 -22.51 0.03
CA GLN A 578 9.23 -21.32 -0.61
C GLN A 578 9.52 -21.50 -2.12
N HIS A 579 9.73 -22.73 -2.59
CA HIS A 579 10.06 -23.02 -3.98
C HIS A 579 8.81 -23.27 -4.82
N ASP A 580 7.84 -23.99 -4.26
CA ASP A 580 6.67 -24.47 -4.98
C ASP A 580 5.48 -23.49 -4.92
N VAL A 581 5.45 -22.60 -3.92
CA VAL A 581 4.41 -21.57 -3.80
C VAL A 581 4.63 -20.44 -4.79
N GLN A 582 3.58 -20.01 -5.48
CA GLN A 582 3.64 -19.02 -6.55
C GLN A 582 3.16 -17.65 -6.08
N VAL A 583 3.87 -17.11 -5.08
CA VAL A 583 3.54 -15.85 -4.39
C VAL A 583 4.78 -14.97 -4.31
N GLY A 584 4.61 -13.66 -4.47
CA GLY A 584 5.74 -12.72 -4.59
C GLY A 584 6.56 -12.51 -3.33
N MET A 585 5.96 -12.57 -2.14
CA MET A 585 6.67 -12.54 -0.86
C MET A 585 6.29 -13.75 0.00
N VAL A 586 7.29 -14.46 0.48
CA VAL A 586 7.13 -15.67 1.29
C VAL A 586 7.77 -15.47 2.65
N GLY A 587 6.99 -15.71 3.71
CA GLY A 587 7.47 -15.73 5.09
C GLY A 587 7.63 -17.15 5.60
N ILE A 588 8.72 -17.43 6.32
CA ILE A 588 8.91 -18.67 7.08
C ILE A 588 8.90 -18.29 8.55
N ASN A 589 7.89 -18.72 9.29
CA ASN A 589 7.60 -18.29 10.67
C ASN A 589 7.43 -16.76 10.81
N VAL A 590 7.13 -16.07 9.70
CA VAL A 590 6.92 -14.62 9.63
C VAL A 590 5.60 -14.36 8.89
N PRO A 591 4.54 -13.87 9.56
CA PRO A 591 3.21 -13.76 8.95
C PRO A 591 3.12 -12.64 7.91
N ILE A 592 3.90 -11.57 8.07
CA ILE A 592 3.91 -10.39 7.21
C ILE A 592 5.33 -10.24 6.64
N PRO A 593 5.65 -10.89 5.50
CA PRO A 593 6.99 -10.88 4.91
C PRO A 593 7.24 -9.61 4.07
N VAL A 594 6.97 -8.42 4.62
CA VAL A 594 7.21 -7.17 3.89
C VAL A 594 8.70 -6.88 3.80
N PRO A 595 9.28 -6.75 2.59
CA PRO A 595 10.70 -6.55 2.42
C PRO A 595 11.14 -5.18 2.92
N LEU A 596 12.35 -5.12 3.47
CA LEU A 596 13.02 -3.85 3.75
C LEU A 596 13.36 -3.11 2.43
N PRO A 597 13.53 -1.77 2.45
CA PRO A 597 13.61 -0.96 1.22
C PRO A 597 14.86 -1.15 0.33
N MET A 598 15.87 -1.91 0.77
CA MET A 598 16.96 -2.35 -0.12
C MET A 598 16.50 -3.45 -1.10
N PHE A 599 15.41 -4.14 -0.77
CA PHE A 599 14.64 -5.00 -1.66
C PHE A 599 13.43 -4.22 -2.19
N SER A 600 12.72 -4.81 -3.15
CA SER A 600 11.49 -4.23 -3.70
C SER A 600 10.28 -4.99 -3.17
N PHE A 601 9.13 -4.32 -3.06
CA PHE A 601 7.88 -4.98 -2.72
C PHE A 601 7.37 -5.83 -3.89
N THR A 602 7.45 -7.15 -3.75
CA THR A 602 7.13 -8.09 -4.84
C THR A 602 5.74 -8.68 -4.69
N GLY A 603 4.88 -8.50 -5.70
CA GLY A 603 3.61 -9.22 -5.81
C GLY A 603 3.59 -9.98 -7.13
N TRP A 604 3.03 -11.19 -7.15
CA TRP A 604 2.96 -12.03 -8.35
C TRP A 604 1.51 -12.20 -8.81
N ARG A 605 1.37 -12.69 -10.04
CA ARG A 605 0.08 -13.08 -10.64
C ARG A 605 -0.93 -11.95 -10.52
N GLY A 606 -2.08 -12.24 -9.92
CA GLY A 606 -3.10 -11.28 -9.67
C GLY A 606 -2.79 -10.24 -8.63
N SER A 607 -1.57 -9.99 -8.16
CA SER A 607 -1.35 -8.95 -7.12
C SER A 607 -0.55 -7.76 -7.61
N PHE A 608 -0.05 -7.82 -8.84
CA PHE A 608 0.82 -6.81 -9.41
C PHE A 608 0.70 -6.76 -10.93
N VAL A 609 0.67 -5.54 -11.47
CA VAL A 609 0.67 -5.31 -12.92
C VAL A 609 1.82 -4.38 -13.28
N GLY A 610 2.65 -4.85 -14.20
CA GLY A 610 3.95 -4.26 -14.56
C GLY A 610 5.06 -5.28 -14.38
N ASP A 611 6.27 -4.90 -14.77
CA ASP A 611 7.51 -5.66 -14.68
C ASP A 611 8.44 -5.15 -13.57
N LEU A 612 8.27 -3.89 -13.16
CA LEU A 612 9.10 -3.22 -12.16
C LEU A 612 8.32 -2.93 -10.88
N HIS A 613 8.66 -3.65 -9.82
CA HIS A 613 8.06 -3.58 -8.50
C HIS A 613 8.31 -2.26 -7.74
N MET A 614 7.58 -2.07 -6.64
CA MET A 614 7.60 -0.82 -5.86
C MET A 614 8.87 -0.69 -5.02
N TYR A 615 9.37 0.55 -4.91
CA TYR A 615 10.57 0.97 -4.18
C TYR A 615 11.82 0.08 -4.40
N GLY A 616 12.90 0.38 -3.69
CA GLY A 616 14.17 -0.32 -3.84
C GLY A 616 14.71 -0.24 -5.26
N ARG A 617 15.44 -1.27 -5.69
CA ARG A 617 16.10 -1.29 -7.01
C ARG A 617 15.10 -1.26 -8.17
N ALA A 618 13.98 -1.99 -8.07
CA ALA A 618 12.96 -1.98 -9.11
C ALA A 618 12.29 -0.60 -9.21
N GLY A 619 12.06 0.08 -8.08
CA GLY A 619 11.56 1.47 -8.08
C GLY A 619 12.51 2.45 -8.77
N VAL A 620 13.83 2.32 -8.56
CA VAL A 620 14.82 3.15 -9.28
C VAL A 620 14.78 2.87 -10.78
N GLN A 621 14.67 1.60 -11.18
CA GLN A 621 14.52 1.22 -12.59
C GLN A 621 13.20 1.76 -13.17
N PHE A 622 12.12 1.75 -12.40
CA PHE A 622 10.83 2.27 -12.85
C PHE A 622 10.89 3.76 -13.14
N PHE A 623 11.51 4.54 -12.25
CA PHE A 623 11.63 6.00 -12.38
C PHE A 623 12.83 6.48 -13.20
N THR A 624 13.57 5.57 -13.85
CA THR A 624 14.70 5.93 -14.73
C THR A 624 14.66 5.15 -16.03
N GLN A 625 15.42 5.59 -17.03
CA GLN A 625 15.62 4.85 -18.26
C GLN A 625 17.11 4.74 -18.60
N PRO A 626 17.57 3.58 -19.10
CA PRO A 626 18.93 3.45 -19.57
C PRO A 626 19.13 4.27 -20.85
N LYS A 627 20.32 4.85 -20.99
CA LYS A 627 20.83 5.45 -22.22
C LYS A 627 22.20 4.85 -22.49
N THR A 628 22.35 4.15 -23.59
CA THR A 628 23.64 3.60 -24.03
C THR A 628 24.35 4.61 -24.92
N VAL A 629 25.62 4.87 -24.62
CA VAL A 629 26.49 5.75 -25.37
C VAL A 629 27.66 4.93 -25.89
N THR A 630 27.83 4.92 -27.20
CA THR A 630 29.02 4.38 -27.86
C THR A 630 29.84 5.55 -28.37
N ALA A 631 31.06 5.70 -27.87
CA ALA A 631 31.88 6.88 -28.09
C ALA A 631 33.20 6.50 -28.76
N LYS A 632 33.57 7.29 -29.78
CA LYS A 632 34.89 7.27 -30.41
C LYS A 632 35.37 8.71 -30.53
N TRP A 633 36.59 8.98 -30.08
CA TRP A 633 37.22 10.28 -30.23
C TRP A 633 38.36 10.17 -31.23
N THR A 634 38.30 10.93 -32.31
CA THR A 634 39.44 11.06 -33.24
C THR A 634 40.37 12.14 -32.72
N ALA A 635 41.69 11.90 -32.80
CA ALA A 635 42.65 12.96 -32.52
C ALA A 635 42.36 14.18 -33.41
N PRO A 636 42.31 15.41 -32.86
CA PRO A 636 42.14 16.60 -33.69
C PRO A 636 43.31 16.71 -34.68
N SER A 637 43.01 17.10 -35.93
CA SER A 637 44.06 17.51 -36.87
C SER A 637 44.90 18.61 -36.21
N ALA A 638 46.22 18.54 -36.33
CA ALA A 638 47.22 19.33 -35.60
C ALA A 638 47.09 20.88 -35.68
N ALA A 639 46.07 21.44 -36.30
CA ALA A 639 45.80 22.88 -36.36
C ALA A 639 45.19 23.48 -35.07
N GLY A 640 44.72 22.66 -34.12
CA GLY A 640 44.02 23.14 -32.91
C GLY A 640 44.68 22.84 -31.56
N SER A 641 45.75 22.05 -31.51
CA SER A 641 46.32 21.53 -30.24
C SER A 641 47.50 22.34 -29.70
N ALA A 642 47.82 23.50 -30.28
CA ALA A 642 48.82 24.42 -29.72
C ALA A 642 48.20 25.32 -28.65
N VAL A 643 47.67 24.74 -27.56
CA VAL A 643 47.33 25.53 -26.36
C VAL A 643 47.97 24.86 -25.13
N ALA A 644 49.09 25.44 -24.73
CA ALA A 644 49.68 25.46 -23.38
C ALA A 644 50.01 24.11 -22.71
N GLY A 645 50.85 23.30 -23.35
CA GLY A 645 51.73 22.38 -22.62
C GLY A 645 52.86 23.17 -21.95
N GLY A 646 52.62 23.72 -20.76
CA GLY A 646 53.71 24.19 -19.91
C GLY A 646 54.62 23.01 -19.58
N ARG A 647 55.85 23.01 -20.10
CA ARG A 647 56.90 22.07 -19.67
C ARG A 647 57.04 22.18 -18.16
N MET A 648 56.75 21.13 -17.41
CA MET A 648 57.29 21.00 -16.05
C MET A 648 58.80 20.77 -16.18
N PRO A 649 59.66 21.67 -15.66
CA PRO A 649 61.09 21.41 -15.63
C PRO A 649 61.37 20.36 -14.55
N GLY A 650 61.94 19.20 -14.90
CA GLY A 650 62.49 18.28 -13.89
C GLY A 650 62.37 16.78 -14.13
N LEU A 651 61.83 16.30 -15.24
CA LEU A 651 61.71 14.85 -15.52
C LEU A 651 62.50 14.43 -16.78
N ASP A 652 63.69 14.99 -16.96
CA ASP A 652 64.73 14.39 -17.79
C ASP A 652 65.67 13.62 -16.86
N ARG A 653 65.41 12.33 -16.67
CA ARG A 653 66.29 11.25 -16.16
C ARG A 653 65.50 10.31 -15.24
N VAL A 654 64.82 9.32 -15.83
CA VAL A 654 65.15 7.90 -15.63
C VAL A 654 64.64 7.16 -16.85
N GLY A 655 65.54 6.76 -17.74
CA GLY A 655 65.29 5.77 -18.77
C GLY A 655 66.31 4.65 -18.62
N ALA A 656 65.81 3.42 -18.49
CA ALA A 656 66.39 2.13 -18.91
C ALA A 656 65.47 1.03 -18.35
#